data_AF-A0A2T4DSF3-F1
#
_entry.id   AF-A0A2T4DSF3-F1
#
_cell.length_a   1.000
_cell.length_b   1.000
_cell.length_c   1.000
_cell.angle_alpha   90.00
_cell.angle_beta   90.00
_cell.angle_gamma   90.00
#
_symmetry.space_group_name_H-M   'P 1'
#
loop_
_entity.id
_entity.type
_entity.pdbx_description
1 polymer ?
#
loop_
_entity_poly.entity_id
_entity_poly.type
_entity_poly.pdbx_seq_one_letter_code
_entity_poly.pdbx_strand_id
1 'polypeptide(L)'
;MAKLLFIFLSGFLLILGHIYCQAAPLSLSDSTHKVFYENQKKGIKNGKGEVLLPAKYDDFGWSDNKRHKETNLLGYKKDKFWGLLDVNLNAVTSPKYNSLVPINNEYYIASILGKYSQTNFYGVISAEGNVKVEFTYRNLLPAGNYIIAATKQEKNIQFGLIDTNGKKILDFNYFRIKYLGKEKFEITDNEGITSLYNIDRKPDLLYADLDSVSKFNNGVAIIYKQGRQGLITEDGRILLPIKYKQIEWSDNSIYVTPLDEWQIINDGKTIHTNLADSVSFLNDSLLVKNIGHYSEILNLNNDKIIAMHSGSFLGVFANYFIIKENQSVQLIPRDTALISLSFSPNVYWNENYFIAEKKGFSGVKYEILNKKGKKLVADTFKFLPNTVAVGKGDFWSVFDRDFIEIIPSLYSSVEVTDTTQFIVQFQNSYGVVNQNNDWVIPPSYLSIEEIGKGIYLGVNKYLHEFILTGNHNVESKLYYDLHGKHIIEKDIDNNIRLVNNKGNALTEYMKGRYAGHSEEGILIRNGEQIKLYTTSGKKQFQIKGYDSVLLSKDEFIPIKKSGSYGFIDQQGLLRIANRYDSVASFSEDMAAVKIRSGWGFIDRREVLRVQPYFTKVSDFKNGLSVVKYKGKFGVIDKTGNYKIEATYDEILFSNSMFLLRKNNQWGVANAAAKVILYPGYEEISLAGNYIIVKKYSKHKVLDKQGNPALNHQFDEIIYNTERNLFIGASKAKRKQVFLTDLLKGKTP
;
A
#
# COMPACT_ATOMS: atom_id res chain seq x y z
N MET A 1 -12.09 8.32 -25.29
CA MET A 1 -13.11 7.25 -25.13
C MET A 1 -13.19 6.66 -23.71
N ALA A 2 -12.33 7.03 -22.75
CA ALA A 2 -12.46 6.62 -21.35
C ALA A 2 -13.08 7.72 -20.45
N LYS A 3 -14.14 8.38 -20.93
CA LYS A 3 -15.01 9.28 -20.14
C LYS A 3 -16.46 8.76 -20.04
N LEU A 4 -16.74 7.57 -20.59
CA LEU A 4 -18.07 6.97 -20.60
C LEU A 4 -18.25 5.80 -19.61
N LEU A 5 -17.19 5.39 -18.88
CA LEU A 5 -17.23 4.16 -18.08
C LEU A 5 -17.51 4.36 -16.58
N PHE A 6 -17.72 5.59 -16.11
CA PHE A 6 -17.99 5.87 -14.68
C PHE A 6 -19.48 6.09 -14.33
N ILE A 7 -20.40 5.76 -15.26
CA ILE A 7 -21.85 5.82 -15.02
C ILE A 7 -22.46 4.42 -14.78
N PHE A 8 -21.67 3.33 -14.90
CA PHE A 8 -22.23 1.96 -14.87
C PHE A 8 -21.87 1.10 -13.65
N LEU A 9 -21.16 1.63 -12.63
CA LEU A 9 -20.76 0.85 -11.45
C LEU A 9 -21.14 1.53 -10.13
N SER A 10 -22.44 1.72 -9.91
CA SER A 10 -23.02 1.86 -8.57
C SER A 10 -24.48 1.39 -8.60
N GLY A 11 -24.66 0.09 -8.85
CA GLY A 11 -25.98 -0.52 -8.92
C GLY A 11 -26.00 -2.02 -9.18
N PHE A 12 -24.88 -2.74 -8.96
CA PHE A 12 -24.82 -4.19 -9.18
C PHE A 12 -23.93 -4.85 -8.12
N LEU A 13 -24.48 -5.03 -6.93
CA LEU A 13 -24.05 -6.08 -6.00
C LEU A 13 -25.15 -6.28 -4.98
N LEU A 14 -26.08 -7.17 -5.32
CA LEU A 14 -26.80 -8.03 -4.39
C LEU A 14 -27.54 -9.11 -5.20
N ILE A 15 -27.25 -10.37 -4.84
CA ILE A 15 -27.93 -11.63 -5.19
C ILE A 15 -27.42 -12.36 -6.46
N LEU A 16 -26.28 -13.05 -6.31
CA LEU A 16 -26.09 -14.38 -6.90
C LEU A 16 -26.70 -15.39 -5.91
N GLY A 17 -27.91 -15.83 -6.24
CA GLY A 17 -28.61 -16.92 -5.58
C GLY A 17 -29.52 -17.55 -6.62
N HIS A 18 -29.03 -18.59 -7.29
CA HIS A 18 -29.85 -19.43 -8.15
C HIS A 18 -30.87 -20.17 -7.28
N ILE A 19 -32.08 -19.63 -7.23
CA ILE A 19 -33.30 -20.37 -6.97
C ILE A 19 -34.26 -19.96 -8.07
N TYR A 20 -34.74 -20.94 -8.84
CA TYR A 20 -35.86 -20.77 -9.78
C TYR A 20 -37.03 -20.14 -9.01
N CYS A 21 -37.23 -18.83 -9.16
CA CYS A 21 -38.41 -18.15 -8.65
C CYS A 21 -39.31 -17.85 -9.86
N GLN A 22 -40.42 -18.60 -9.94
CA GLN A 22 -41.47 -18.40 -10.93
C GLN A 22 -41.88 -16.92 -10.99
N ALA A 23 -42.01 -16.39 -12.21
CA ALA A 23 -42.55 -15.07 -12.46
C ALA A 23 -43.90 -14.90 -11.72
N ALA A 24 -43.95 -13.95 -10.77
CA ALA A 24 -45.17 -13.63 -10.05
C ALA A 24 -46.09 -12.74 -10.92
N PRO A 25 -47.41 -13.00 -10.95
CA PRO A 25 -48.34 -12.34 -11.86
C PRO A 25 -48.67 -10.90 -11.42
N LEU A 26 -49.15 -10.14 -12.41
CA LEU A 26 -49.64 -8.76 -12.36
C LEU A 26 -50.55 -8.45 -11.17
N SER A 27 -50.48 -7.22 -10.67
CA SER A 27 -51.57 -6.55 -9.93
C SER A 27 -52.52 -5.89 -10.93
N LEU A 28 -53.40 -6.67 -11.54
CA LEU A 28 -54.76 -6.20 -11.78
C LEU A 28 -55.49 -6.49 -10.46
N SER A 29 -56.05 -5.48 -9.84
CA SER A 29 -56.83 -5.59 -8.59
C SER A 29 -58.12 -6.35 -8.85
N ASP A 30 -58.00 -7.65 -9.10
CA ASP A 30 -59.02 -8.67 -8.85
C ASP A 30 -58.45 -10.02 -9.28
N SER A 31 -58.75 -11.05 -8.50
CA SER A 31 -58.39 -12.46 -8.66
C SER A 31 -58.92 -13.13 -9.95
N THR A 32 -59.28 -12.35 -10.95
CA THR A 32 -60.03 -12.74 -12.15
C THR A 32 -59.17 -12.83 -13.40
N HIS A 33 -57.92 -12.34 -13.45
CA HIS A 33 -57.09 -12.35 -14.66
C HIS A 33 -55.78 -13.14 -14.47
N LYS A 34 -55.49 -14.07 -15.38
CA LYS A 34 -54.26 -14.89 -15.39
C LYS A 34 -53.53 -14.77 -16.73
N VAL A 35 -52.22 -14.52 -16.67
CA VAL A 35 -51.35 -14.56 -17.85
C VAL A 35 -51.08 -16.01 -18.24
N PHE A 36 -51.24 -16.35 -19.52
CA PHE A 36 -50.89 -17.65 -20.09
C PHE A 36 -49.90 -17.49 -21.25
N TYR A 37 -49.27 -18.61 -21.64
CA TYR A 37 -48.19 -18.64 -22.63
C TYR A 37 -48.53 -19.61 -23.76
N GLU A 38 -48.31 -19.18 -25.00
CA GLU A 38 -48.44 -20.00 -26.20
C GLU A 38 -47.39 -19.53 -27.23
N ASN A 39 -46.59 -20.44 -27.80
CA ASN A 39 -45.53 -20.12 -28.77
C ASN A 39 -44.61 -18.95 -28.35
N GLN A 40 -44.20 -18.93 -27.08
CA GLN A 40 -43.37 -17.87 -26.47
C GLN A 40 -44.02 -16.47 -26.40
N LYS A 41 -45.31 -16.35 -26.74
CA LYS A 41 -46.11 -15.13 -26.57
C LYS A 41 -47.04 -15.26 -25.38
N LYS A 42 -47.38 -14.12 -24.78
CA LYS A 42 -48.25 -14.00 -23.61
C LYS A 42 -49.65 -13.57 -24.02
N GLY A 43 -50.66 -14.14 -23.36
CA GLY A 43 -52.06 -13.73 -23.43
C GLY A 43 -52.65 -13.59 -22.03
N ILE A 44 -53.87 -13.07 -21.92
CA ILE A 44 -54.60 -12.93 -20.65
C ILE A 44 -55.91 -13.71 -20.75
N LYS A 45 -56.23 -14.49 -19.73
CA LYS A 45 -57.52 -15.19 -19.61
C LYS A 45 -58.18 -14.87 -18.28
N ASN A 46 -59.50 -15.01 -18.20
CA ASN A 46 -60.21 -14.79 -16.96
C ASN A 46 -60.13 -16.02 -16.01
N GLY A 47 -60.71 -15.90 -14.81
CA GLY A 47 -60.75 -16.97 -13.80
C GLY A 47 -61.52 -18.21 -14.23
N LYS A 48 -62.41 -18.10 -15.22
CA LYS A 48 -63.15 -19.21 -15.86
C LYS A 48 -62.37 -19.85 -17.02
N GLY A 49 -61.21 -19.31 -17.39
CA GLY A 49 -60.37 -19.82 -18.47
C GLY A 49 -60.65 -19.22 -19.85
N GLU A 50 -61.61 -18.30 -19.96
CA GLU A 50 -61.93 -17.63 -21.24
C GLU A 50 -60.78 -16.67 -21.61
N VAL A 51 -60.33 -16.73 -22.87
CA VAL A 51 -59.25 -15.89 -23.37
C VAL A 51 -59.75 -14.46 -23.58
N LEU A 52 -59.24 -13.52 -22.79
CA LEU A 52 -59.55 -12.09 -22.90
C LEU A 52 -58.58 -11.38 -23.86
N LEU A 53 -57.31 -11.77 -23.84
CA LEU A 53 -56.30 -11.37 -24.82
C LEU A 53 -55.59 -12.61 -25.37
N PRO A 54 -55.54 -12.80 -26.70
CA PRO A 54 -54.84 -13.92 -27.30
C PRO A 54 -53.33 -13.81 -27.06
N ALA A 55 -52.64 -14.95 -27.11
CA ALA A 55 -51.19 -15.04 -26.93
C ALA A 55 -50.42 -14.44 -28.12
N LYS A 56 -50.37 -13.11 -28.19
CA LYS A 56 -49.70 -12.33 -29.25
C LYS A 56 -48.69 -11.30 -28.71
N TYR A 57 -48.57 -11.19 -27.40
CA TYR A 57 -47.79 -10.16 -26.72
C TYR A 57 -46.43 -10.71 -26.28
N ASP A 58 -45.41 -9.86 -26.28
CA ASP A 58 -44.08 -10.22 -25.77
C ASP A 58 -44.08 -10.22 -24.24
N ASP A 59 -44.74 -9.23 -23.63
CA ASP A 59 -44.79 -9.08 -22.18
C ASP A 59 -45.98 -8.23 -21.70
N PHE A 60 -46.25 -8.27 -20.39
CA PHE A 60 -47.17 -7.39 -19.68
C PHE A 60 -46.49 -6.87 -18.40
N GLY A 61 -46.79 -5.63 -18.02
CA GLY A 61 -46.13 -4.94 -16.90
C GLY A 61 -45.38 -3.70 -17.38
N TRP A 62 -44.16 -3.51 -16.88
CA TRP A 62 -43.40 -2.27 -17.08
C TRP A 62 -41.98 -2.56 -17.51
N SER A 63 -41.39 -1.61 -18.25
CA SER A 63 -40.05 -1.77 -18.82
C SER A 63 -38.91 -1.88 -17.79
N ASP A 64 -39.16 -1.52 -16.53
CA ASP A 64 -38.19 -1.62 -15.43
C ASP A 64 -38.32 -2.91 -14.62
N ASN A 65 -39.29 -3.78 -14.94
CA ASN A 65 -39.59 -5.03 -14.24
C ASN A 65 -39.86 -4.87 -12.73
N LYS A 66 -40.20 -3.66 -12.26
CA LYS A 66 -40.51 -3.41 -10.85
C LYS A 66 -42.01 -3.50 -10.60
N ARG A 67 -42.38 -3.82 -9.36
CA ARG A 67 -43.75 -3.62 -8.88
C ARG A 67 -43.95 -2.13 -8.59
N HIS A 68 -44.98 -1.56 -9.19
CA HIS A 68 -45.45 -0.20 -8.93
C HIS A 68 -46.73 -0.27 -8.09
N LYS A 69 -47.15 0.85 -7.49
CA LYS A 69 -48.48 0.94 -6.88
C LYS A 69 -49.56 0.65 -7.93
N GLU A 70 -50.72 0.15 -7.52
CA GLU A 70 -51.81 -0.19 -8.43
C GLU A 70 -52.15 0.99 -9.35
N THR A 71 -51.94 0.78 -10.65
CA THR A 71 -52.26 1.72 -11.71
C THR A 71 -53.56 1.30 -12.37
N ASN A 72 -54.34 2.27 -12.85
CA ASN A 72 -55.58 2.00 -13.58
C ASN A 72 -55.34 1.48 -15.01
N LEU A 73 -54.08 1.40 -15.45
CA LEU A 73 -53.67 0.90 -16.76
C LEU A 73 -52.65 -0.22 -16.61
N LEU A 74 -52.56 -1.04 -17.64
CA LEU A 74 -51.56 -2.10 -17.75
C LEU A 74 -50.64 -1.83 -18.94
N GLY A 75 -49.32 -1.77 -18.71
CA GLY A 75 -48.36 -1.78 -19.79
C GLY A 75 -48.32 -3.14 -20.51
N TYR A 76 -48.26 -3.11 -21.83
CA TYR A 76 -48.08 -4.31 -22.67
C TYR A 76 -46.93 -4.11 -23.64
N LYS A 77 -46.24 -5.18 -23.99
CA LYS A 77 -45.16 -5.18 -24.96
C LYS A 77 -45.53 -6.04 -26.16
N LYS A 78 -45.38 -5.49 -27.36
CA LYS A 78 -45.63 -6.18 -28.62
C LYS A 78 -44.64 -5.70 -29.68
N ASP A 79 -44.07 -6.63 -30.43
CA ASP A 79 -43.06 -6.36 -31.47
C ASP A 79 -41.90 -5.49 -30.94
N LYS A 80 -41.44 -5.79 -29.71
CA LYS A 80 -40.40 -5.09 -28.95
C LYS A 80 -40.78 -3.73 -28.35
N PHE A 81 -41.95 -3.17 -28.67
CA PHE A 81 -42.37 -1.86 -28.18
C PHE A 81 -43.48 -1.96 -27.12
N TRP A 82 -43.48 -1.00 -26.21
CA TRP A 82 -44.45 -0.86 -25.13
C TRP A 82 -45.64 0.02 -25.54
N GLY A 83 -46.80 -0.30 -25.00
CA GLY A 83 -48.04 0.49 -25.04
C GLY A 83 -48.87 0.31 -23.78
N LEU A 84 -50.01 1.00 -23.68
CA LEU A 84 -50.93 0.96 -22.54
C LEU A 84 -52.26 0.26 -22.90
N LEU A 85 -52.76 -0.55 -21.97
CA LEU A 85 -54.11 -1.10 -21.95
C LEU A 85 -54.93 -0.49 -20.81
N ASP A 86 -56.23 -0.30 -21.01
CA ASP A 86 -57.16 0.04 -19.94
C ASP A 86 -57.55 -1.18 -19.09
N VAL A 87 -58.37 -0.96 -18.06
CA VAL A 87 -58.91 -2.02 -17.18
C VAL A 87 -59.73 -3.08 -17.92
N ASN A 88 -60.26 -2.74 -19.10
CA ASN A 88 -61.03 -3.63 -19.97
C ASN A 88 -60.14 -4.30 -21.03
N LEU A 89 -58.82 -4.15 -20.94
CA LEU A 89 -57.81 -4.67 -21.87
C LEU A 89 -57.90 -4.09 -23.29
N ASN A 90 -58.51 -2.92 -23.46
CA ASN A 90 -58.46 -2.17 -24.72
C ASN A 90 -57.17 -1.37 -24.83
N ALA A 91 -56.60 -1.31 -26.03
CA ALA A 91 -55.41 -0.51 -26.28
C ALA A 91 -55.70 0.98 -26.18
N VAL A 92 -55.13 1.63 -25.17
CA VAL A 92 -55.13 3.09 -25.02
C VAL A 92 -54.07 3.70 -25.95
N THR A 93 -52.91 3.04 -26.07
CA THR A 93 -51.87 3.42 -27.02
C THR A 93 -51.46 2.24 -27.88
N SER A 94 -51.08 2.50 -29.13
CA SER A 94 -50.35 1.52 -29.94
C SER A 94 -48.95 1.25 -29.34
N PRO A 95 -48.37 0.04 -29.57
CA PRO A 95 -47.06 -0.30 -29.03
C PRO A 95 -46.00 0.42 -29.86
N LYS A 96 -45.49 1.54 -29.34
CA LYS A 96 -44.52 2.39 -30.05
C LYS A 96 -43.38 2.91 -29.16
N TYR A 97 -43.43 2.63 -27.86
CA TYR A 97 -42.46 3.14 -26.90
C TYR A 97 -41.34 2.13 -26.64
N ASN A 98 -40.08 2.57 -26.61
CA ASN A 98 -38.94 1.73 -26.29
C ASN A 98 -38.90 1.35 -24.80
N SER A 99 -39.36 2.25 -23.93
CA SER A 99 -39.57 2.02 -22.50
C SER A 99 -40.85 2.70 -22.04
N LEU A 100 -41.46 2.16 -20.99
CA LEU A 100 -42.67 2.68 -20.38
C LEU A 100 -42.67 2.35 -18.88
N VAL A 101 -42.82 3.36 -18.03
CA VAL A 101 -42.80 3.27 -16.57
C VAL A 101 -43.83 4.26 -15.99
N PRO A 102 -44.67 3.84 -15.03
CA PRO A 102 -45.64 4.75 -14.40
C PRO A 102 -44.96 5.73 -13.44
N ILE A 103 -45.48 6.95 -13.38
CA ILE A 103 -45.16 7.93 -12.32
C ILE A 103 -46.22 7.80 -11.22
N ASN A 104 -47.48 7.85 -11.63
CA ASN A 104 -48.68 7.69 -10.81
C ASN A 104 -49.82 7.17 -11.72
N ASN A 105 -51.08 7.24 -11.26
CA ASN A 105 -52.22 6.72 -12.02
C ASN A 105 -52.55 7.54 -13.28
N GLU A 106 -52.08 8.79 -13.35
CA GLU A 106 -52.40 9.74 -14.41
C GLU A 106 -51.27 9.92 -15.44
N TYR A 107 -50.01 9.68 -15.06
CA TYR A 107 -48.85 10.01 -15.90
C TYR A 107 -47.82 8.87 -15.97
N TYR A 108 -47.23 8.70 -17.15
CA TYR A 108 -46.28 7.64 -17.48
C TYR A 108 -45.08 8.23 -18.22
N ILE A 109 -43.86 7.81 -17.82
CA ILE A 109 -42.64 8.11 -18.56
C ILE A 109 -42.52 7.11 -19.71
N ALA A 110 -42.42 7.62 -20.92
CA ALA A 110 -42.21 6.82 -22.11
C ALA A 110 -40.93 7.25 -22.83
N SER A 111 -40.36 6.37 -23.65
CA SER A 111 -39.28 6.75 -24.56
C SER A 111 -39.53 6.32 -26.00
N ILE A 112 -38.95 7.07 -26.94
CA ILE A 112 -38.96 6.78 -28.37
C ILE A 112 -37.55 6.87 -28.94
N LEU A 113 -37.27 6.12 -30.00
CA LEU A 113 -36.01 6.22 -30.72
C LEU A 113 -35.96 7.52 -31.55
N GLY A 114 -34.86 8.25 -31.47
CA GLY A 114 -34.68 9.48 -32.24
C GLY A 114 -34.64 9.24 -33.76
N LYS A 115 -35.30 10.10 -34.53
CA LYS A 115 -35.44 10.00 -36.00
C LYS A 115 -34.10 9.88 -36.76
N TYR A 116 -33.03 10.46 -36.22
CA TYR A 116 -31.69 10.50 -36.84
C TYR A 116 -30.58 9.96 -35.93
N SER A 117 -30.93 9.30 -34.81
CA SER A 117 -29.97 8.87 -33.80
C SER A 117 -30.40 7.54 -33.19
N GLN A 118 -29.47 6.63 -32.91
CA GLN A 118 -29.74 5.41 -32.14
C GLN A 118 -29.97 5.66 -30.63
N THR A 119 -30.28 6.90 -30.24
CA THR A 119 -30.52 7.29 -28.85
C THR A 119 -32.00 7.43 -28.57
N ASN A 120 -32.43 6.92 -27.42
CA ASN A 120 -33.79 7.14 -26.92
C ASN A 120 -33.95 8.58 -26.41
N PHE A 121 -35.13 9.12 -26.63
CA PHE A 121 -35.60 10.37 -26.03
C PHE A 121 -36.81 10.08 -25.16
N TYR A 122 -36.88 10.74 -24.02
CA TYR A 122 -37.88 10.50 -22.98
C TYR A 122 -38.86 11.66 -22.91
N GLY A 123 -40.13 11.32 -22.69
CA GLY A 123 -41.25 12.24 -22.52
C GLY A 123 -42.24 11.68 -21.50
N VAL A 124 -43.30 12.44 -21.23
CA VAL A 124 -44.38 12.04 -20.32
C VAL A 124 -45.67 11.98 -21.11
N ILE A 125 -46.43 10.91 -20.92
CA ILE A 125 -47.77 10.75 -21.48
C ILE A 125 -48.81 10.65 -20.36
N SER A 126 -50.03 11.11 -20.62
CA SER A 126 -51.14 10.91 -19.71
C SER A 126 -51.75 9.51 -19.82
N ALA A 127 -52.65 9.17 -18.90
CA ALA A 127 -53.42 7.93 -18.90
C ALA A 127 -54.28 7.76 -20.16
N GLU A 128 -54.62 8.84 -20.87
CA GLU A 128 -55.33 8.78 -22.15
C GLU A 128 -54.37 8.65 -23.36
N GLY A 129 -53.06 8.57 -23.12
CA GLY A 129 -52.04 8.46 -24.17
C GLY A 129 -51.61 9.78 -24.79
N ASN A 130 -52.06 10.93 -24.27
CA ASN A 130 -51.68 12.25 -24.76
C ASN A 130 -50.26 12.62 -24.30
N VAL A 131 -49.46 13.22 -25.18
CA VAL A 131 -48.13 13.73 -24.81
C VAL A 131 -48.29 14.96 -23.92
N LYS A 132 -47.77 14.89 -22.69
CA LYS A 132 -47.75 15.97 -21.70
C LYS A 132 -46.40 16.67 -21.64
N VAL A 133 -45.33 15.89 -21.82
CA VAL A 133 -43.97 16.38 -21.95
C VAL A 133 -43.36 15.79 -23.21
N GLU A 134 -42.94 16.67 -24.11
CA GLU A 134 -42.33 16.30 -25.40
C GLU A 134 -41.12 15.38 -25.23
N PHE A 135 -40.95 14.44 -26.17
CA PHE A 135 -39.86 13.46 -26.18
C PHE A 135 -38.52 14.10 -26.57
N THR A 136 -37.98 14.92 -25.67
CA THR A 136 -36.77 15.74 -25.90
C THR A 136 -35.66 15.47 -24.89
N TYR A 137 -35.98 14.85 -23.75
CA TYR A 137 -35.02 14.60 -22.68
C TYR A 137 -34.19 13.34 -22.93
N ARG A 138 -32.96 13.34 -22.41
CA ARG A 138 -32.07 12.17 -22.47
C ARG A 138 -32.41 11.11 -21.44
N ASN A 139 -33.03 11.53 -20.33
CA ASN A 139 -33.54 10.64 -19.30
C ASN A 139 -34.57 11.40 -18.45
N LEU A 140 -35.55 10.67 -17.90
CA LEU A 140 -36.52 11.16 -16.93
C LEU A 140 -36.62 10.15 -15.78
N LEU A 141 -36.57 10.63 -14.53
CA LEU A 141 -36.66 9.80 -13.33
C LEU A 141 -37.79 10.31 -12.42
N PRO A 142 -38.74 9.46 -12.00
CA PRO A 142 -39.78 9.85 -11.05
C PRO A 142 -39.21 10.29 -9.70
N ALA A 143 -39.74 11.38 -9.14
CA ALA A 143 -39.29 11.97 -7.87
C ALA A 143 -40.46 12.59 -7.08
N GLY A 144 -41.36 11.76 -6.56
CA GLY A 144 -42.58 12.22 -5.88
C GLY A 144 -43.54 12.83 -6.90
N ASN A 145 -43.99 14.06 -6.66
CA ASN A 145 -44.82 14.83 -7.60
C ASN A 145 -44.02 15.48 -8.74
N TYR A 146 -42.70 15.31 -8.73
CA TYR A 146 -41.78 15.92 -9.68
C TYR A 146 -41.05 14.86 -10.51
N ILE A 147 -40.35 15.32 -11.54
CA ILE A 147 -39.55 14.49 -12.43
C ILE A 147 -38.16 15.12 -12.52
N ILE A 148 -37.13 14.32 -12.21
CA ILE A 148 -35.75 14.70 -12.47
C ILE A 148 -35.49 14.48 -13.95
N ALA A 149 -35.19 15.55 -14.66
CA ALA A 149 -35.01 15.53 -16.10
C ALA A 149 -33.55 15.77 -16.45
N ALA A 150 -33.03 14.99 -17.40
CA ALA A 150 -31.66 15.12 -17.90
C ALA A 150 -31.69 15.62 -19.36
N THR A 151 -30.95 16.68 -19.63
CA THR A 151 -30.75 17.22 -20.98
C THR A 151 -29.27 17.19 -21.35
N LYS A 152 -28.97 17.24 -22.66
CA LYS A 152 -27.61 17.36 -23.17
C LYS A 152 -27.37 18.80 -23.57
N GLN A 153 -26.50 19.50 -22.84
CA GLN A 153 -25.98 20.81 -23.24
C GLN A 153 -24.51 20.63 -23.63
N GLU A 154 -24.15 20.99 -24.86
CA GLU A 154 -22.81 20.79 -25.43
C GLU A 154 -22.30 19.32 -25.31
N LYS A 155 -21.22 19.11 -24.54
CA LYS A 155 -20.58 17.81 -24.28
C LYS A 155 -21.04 17.16 -22.97
N ASN A 156 -21.85 17.82 -22.15
CA ASN A 156 -22.20 17.36 -20.79
C ASN A 156 -23.71 17.10 -20.65
N ILE A 157 -24.05 16.21 -19.72
CA ILE A 157 -25.45 15.99 -19.29
C ILE A 157 -25.70 16.89 -18.09
N GLN A 158 -26.77 17.67 -18.12
CA GLN A 158 -27.21 18.50 -17.02
C GLN A 158 -28.60 18.10 -16.56
N PHE A 159 -28.84 18.26 -15.27
CA PHE A 159 -30.07 17.87 -14.61
C PHE A 159 -30.85 19.10 -14.19
N GLY A 160 -32.17 19.00 -14.32
CA GLY A 160 -33.16 19.95 -13.82
C GLY A 160 -34.33 19.20 -13.19
N LEU A 161 -35.28 19.95 -12.65
CA LEU A 161 -36.49 19.41 -12.05
C LEU A 161 -37.70 20.02 -12.75
N ILE A 162 -38.63 19.18 -13.18
CA ILE A 162 -39.88 19.59 -13.81
C ILE A 162 -41.06 18.95 -13.08
N ASP A 163 -42.26 19.51 -13.23
CA ASP A 163 -43.50 18.83 -12.84
C ASP A 163 -43.98 17.86 -13.94
N THR A 164 -45.08 17.15 -13.68
CA THR A 164 -45.67 16.18 -14.63
C THR A 164 -46.25 16.80 -15.90
N ASN A 165 -46.43 18.13 -15.93
CA ASN A 165 -46.85 18.89 -17.11
C ASN A 165 -45.66 19.54 -17.85
N GLY A 166 -44.43 19.29 -17.41
CA GLY A 166 -43.23 19.84 -18.01
C GLY A 166 -42.90 21.27 -17.58
N LYS A 167 -43.60 21.83 -16.60
CA LYS A 167 -43.23 23.13 -16.02
C LYS A 167 -41.91 22.96 -15.27
N LYS A 168 -40.96 23.84 -15.58
CA LYS A 168 -39.66 23.90 -14.94
C LYS A 168 -39.76 24.40 -13.50
N ILE A 169 -39.24 23.59 -12.58
CA ILE A 169 -39.13 23.90 -11.14
C ILE A 169 -37.70 24.30 -10.79
N LEU A 170 -36.73 23.57 -11.34
CA LEU A 170 -35.30 23.91 -11.26
C LEU A 170 -34.69 23.95 -12.66
N ASP A 171 -33.79 24.91 -12.86
CA ASP A 171 -33.02 25.05 -14.10
C ASP A 171 -32.13 23.84 -14.39
N PHE A 172 -31.85 23.60 -15.66
CA PHE A 172 -30.99 22.50 -16.12
C PHE A 172 -29.51 22.86 -16.03
N ASN A 173 -29.07 23.31 -14.86
CA ASN A 173 -27.71 23.80 -14.63
C ASN A 173 -26.97 22.97 -13.57
N TYR A 174 -27.52 21.83 -13.15
CA TYR A 174 -26.95 21.00 -12.09
C TYR A 174 -26.24 19.77 -12.64
N PHE A 175 -25.15 19.38 -11.98
CA PHE A 175 -24.42 18.16 -12.30
C PHE A 175 -25.20 16.91 -11.88
N ARG A 176 -25.95 16.98 -10.77
CA ARG A 176 -26.75 15.86 -10.26
C ARG A 176 -27.92 16.35 -9.41
N ILE A 177 -29.06 15.67 -9.52
CA ILE A 177 -30.20 15.82 -8.60
C ILE A 177 -30.60 14.42 -8.15
N LYS A 178 -30.81 14.23 -6.84
CA LYS A 178 -31.20 12.95 -6.24
C LYS A 178 -32.38 13.15 -5.29
N TYR A 179 -33.44 12.38 -5.51
CA TYR A 179 -34.63 12.42 -4.68
C TYR A 179 -34.42 11.66 -3.36
N LEU A 180 -34.73 12.31 -2.23
CA LEU A 180 -34.56 11.77 -0.88
C LEU A 180 -35.89 11.36 -0.22
N GLY A 181 -37.03 11.60 -0.88
CA GLY A 181 -38.37 11.36 -0.35
C GLY A 181 -39.01 12.62 0.24
N LYS A 182 -40.36 12.67 0.23
CA LYS A 182 -41.16 13.81 0.73
C LYS A 182 -40.64 15.16 0.23
N GLU A 183 -40.52 15.29 -1.09
CA GLU A 183 -40.19 16.54 -1.78
C GLU A 183 -38.81 17.13 -1.43
N LYS A 184 -37.93 16.31 -0.83
CA LYS A 184 -36.54 16.66 -0.52
C LYS A 184 -35.57 16.13 -1.56
N PHE A 185 -34.57 16.95 -1.88
CA PHE A 185 -33.62 16.69 -2.94
C PHE A 185 -32.19 16.99 -2.48
N GLU A 186 -31.27 16.10 -2.82
CA GLU A 186 -29.84 16.36 -2.82
C GLU A 186 -29.48 16.91 -4.21
N ILE A 187 -28.96 18.13 -4.26
CA ILE A 187 -28.64 18.84 -5.50
C ILE A 187 -27.16 19.16 -5.51
N THR A 188 -26.46 18.69 -6.55
CA THR A 188 -25.03 18.95 -6.76
C THR A 188 -24.88 19.89 -7.95
N ASP A 189 -24.23 21.04 -7.74
CA ASP A 189 -23.93 21.99 -8.80
C ASP A 189 -22.76 21.52 -9.69
N ASN A 190 -22.40 22.34 -10.69
CA ASN A 190 -21.31 22.02 -11.61
C ASN A 190 -19.91 22.13 -10.98
N GLU A 191 -19.79 22.76 -9.80
CA GLU A 191 -18.55 22.81 -9.02
C GLU A 191 -18.40 21.57 -8.11
N GLY A 192 -19.45 20.74 -8.02
CA GLY A 192 -19.47 19.53 -7.20
C GLY A 192 -19.96 19.79 -5.77
N ILE A 193 -20.41 21.01 -5.46
CA ILE A 193 -20.94 21.36 -4.14
C ILE A 193 -22.35 20.80 -4.04
N THR A 194 -22.60 19.99 -3.00
CA THR A 194 -23.90 19.37 -2.78
C THR A 194 -24.68 20.11 -1.70
N SER A 195 -25.96 20.33 -1.93
CA SER A 195 -26.87 21.02 -1.02
C SER A 195 -28.18 20.24 -0.86
N LEU A 196 -28.81 20.39 0.30
CA LEU A 196 -30.09 19.79 0.64
C LEU A 196 -31.22 20.79 0.46
N TYR A 197 -32.20 20.43 -0.35
CA TYR A 197 -33.38 21.25 -0.64
C TYR A 197 -34.68 20.55 -0.22
N ASN A 198 -35.68 21.35 0.14
CA ASN A 198 -37.09 20.99 0.19
C ASN A 198 -37.84 21.95 -0.76
N ILE A 199 -38.30 21.43 -1.89
CA ILE A 199 -38.81 22.24 -3.00
C ILE A 199 -40.19 22.86 -2.71
N ASP A 200 -40.92 22.30 -1.74
CA ASP A 200 -42.27 22.74 -1.37
C ASP A 200 -42.26 23.73 -0.18
N ARG A 201 -41.08 24.07 0.35
CA ARG A 201 -40.91 25.03 1.46
C ARG A 201 -40.17 26.28 1.01
N LYS A 202 -40.42 27.41 1.68
CA LYS A 202 -39.57 28.60 1.59
C LYS A 202 -39.01 28.97 2.99
N PRO A 203 -37.69 29.19 3.13
CA PRO A 203 -36.66 28.93 2.13
C PRO A 203 -36.58 27.44 1.76
N ASP A 204 -36.29 27.16 0.50
CA ASP A 204 -36.20 25.80 -0.05
C ASP A 204 -34.85 25.15 0.27
N LEU A 205 -33.78 25.93 0.36
CA LEU A 205 -32.48 25.47 0.84
C LEU A 205 -32.53 25.17 2.35
N LEU A 206 -32.30 23.91 2.72
CA LEU A 206 -32.20 23.47 4.12
C LEU A 206 -30.76 23.50 4.64
N TYR A 207 -29.80 23.09 3.82
CA TYR A 207 -28.37 23.08 4.20
C TYR A 207 -27.50 23.07 2.94
N ALA A 208 -26.39 23.81 2.96
CA ALA A 208 -25.46 23.91 1.83
C ALA A 208 -24.09 23.30 2.17
N ASP A 209 -23.24 23.17 1.15
CA ASP A 209 -21.83 22.77 1.28
C ASP A 209 -21.62 21.39 1.94
N LEU A 210 -22.34 20.39 1.45
CA LEU A 210 -22.20 18.99 1.82
C LEU A 210 -21.49 18.20 0.73
N ASP A 211 -21.03 17.01 1.08
CA ASP A 211 -20.56 16.01 0.12
C ASP A 211 -21.73 15.12 -0.33
N SER A 212 -22.62 14.77 0.60
CA SER A 212 -23.82 13.98 0.32
C SER A 212 -24.80 14.01 1.50
N VAL A 213 -26.01 13.49 1.24
CA VAL A 213 -27.06 13.30 2.25
C VAL A 213 -27.63 11.88 2.16
N SER A 214 -27.83 11.24 3.31
CA SER A 214 -28.53 9.94 3.36
C SER A 214 -30.01 10.11 3.04
N LYS A 215 -30.70 9.00 2.76
CA LYS A 215 -32.17 9.03 2.81
C LYS A 215 -32.64 9.39 4.22
N PHE A 216 -33.80 10.00 4.33
CA PHE A 216 -34.44 10.27 5.61
C PHE A 216 -34.95 8.96 6.22
N ASN A 217 -34.66 8.77 7.50
CA ASN A 217 -35.19 7.70 8.33
C ASN A 217 -35.75 8.32 9.62
N ASN A 218 -37.00 8.01 9.96
CA ASN A 218 -37.68 8.57 11.14
C ASN A 218 -37.58 10.11 11.29
N GLY A 219 -37.68 10.84 10.17
CA GLY A 219 -37.67 12.31 10.20
C GLY A 219 -36.30 12.97 10.25
N VAL A 220 -35.21 12.20 10.13
CA VAL A 220 -33.84 12.74 10.13
C VAL A 220 -32.96 12.08 9.07
N ALA A 221 -31.88 12.74 8.69
CA ALA A 221 -30.89 12.23 7.74
C ALA A 221 -29.47 12.47 8.26
N ILE A 222 -28.54 11.59 7.86
CA ILE A 222 -27.11 11.79 8.06
C ILE A 222 -26.60 12.68 6.93
N ILE A 223 -25.87 13.73 7.32
CA ILE A 223 -25.19 14.65 6.41
C ILE A 223 -23.69 14.42 6.48
N TYR A 224 -23.02 14.48 5.34
CA TYR A 224 -21.61 14.13 5.20
C TYR A 224 -20.81 15.34 4.71
N LYS A 225 -19.70 15.63 5.39
CA LYS A 225 -18.73 16.66 4.97
C LYS A 225 -17.33 16.29 5.40
N GLN A 226 -16.38 16.26 4.47
CA GLN A 226 -14.95 16.03 4.72
C GLN A 226 -14.69 14.78 5.58
N GLY A 227 -15.41 13.70 5.28
CA GLY A 227 -15.27 12.40 5.96
C GLY A 227 -15.92 12.35 7.33
N ARG A 228 -16.58 13.43 7.76
CA ARG A 228 -17.31 13.53 9.02
C ARG A 228 -18.81 13.44 8.77
N GLN A 229 -19.52 13.06 9.82
CA GLN A 229 -20.96 12.88 9.82
C GLN A 229 -21.62 13.81 10.83
N GLY A 230 -22.78 14.34 10.44
CA GLY A 230 -23.72 15.04 11.29
C GLY A 230 -25.13 14.49 11.09
N LEU A 231 -26.07 15.00 11.88
CA LEU A 231 -27.48 14.57 11.82
C LEU A 231 -28.37 15.80 11.69
N ILE A 232 -29.26 15.78 10.71
CA ILE A 232 -30.20 16.88 10.41
C ILE A 232 -31.63 16.37 10.41
N THR A 233 -32.58 17.20 10.84
CA THR A 233 -34.02 16.91 10.74
C THR A 233 -34.60 17.26 9.37
N GLU A 234 -35.80 16.76 9.10
CA GLU A 234 -36.56 17.08 7.87
C GLU A 234 -36.85 18.58 7.68
N ASP A 235 -36.90 19.36 8.76
CA ASP A 235 -37.10 20.82 8.75
C ASP A 235 -35.79 21.63 8.72
N GLY A 236 -34.62 20.97 8.65
CA GLY A 236 -33.31 21.61 8.49
C GLY A 236 -32.54 21.89 9.79
N ARG A 237 -33.07 21.50 10.96
CA ARG A 237 -32.38 21.67 12.25
C ARG A 237 -31.26 20.64 12.40
N ILE A 238 -30.07 21.11 12.75
CA ILE A 238 -28.92 20.24 13.03
C ILE A 238 -29.06 19.67 14.45
N LEU A 239 -29.27 18.36 14.57
CA LEU A 239 -29.29 17.65 15.85
C LEU A 239 -27.87 17.31 16.32
N LEU A 240 -27.01 16.94 15.38
CA LEU A 240 -25.60 16.65 15.64
C LEU A 240 -24.75 17.38 14.61
N PRO A 241 -23.78 18.21 15.03
CA PRO A 241 -22.88 18.90 14.11
C PRO A 241 -22.01 17.89 13.35
N ILE A 242 -21.51 18.29 12.18
CA ILE A 242 -20.69 17.44 11.29
C ILE A 242 -19.27 17.27 11.85
N LYS A 243 -19.14 16.50 12.94
CA LYS A 243 -17.86 16.28 13.65
C LYS A 243 -17.58 14.83 14.01
N TYR A 244 -18.53 13.93 13.77
CA TYR A 244 -18.42 12.54 14.16
C TYR A 244 -17.76 11.71 13.07
N LYS A 245 -16.98 10.70 13.45
CA LYS A 245 -16.43 9.70 12.54
C LYS A 245 -17.56 8.90 11.90
N GLN A 246 -18.52 8.49 12.73
CA GLN A 246 -19.61 7.62 12.30
C GLN A 246 -20.87 7.80 13.14
N ILE A 247 -22.02 7.71 12.48
CA ILE A 247 -23.36 7.70 13.05
C ILE A 247 -24.08 6.46 12.48
N GLU A 248 -24.55 5.58 13.35
CA GLU A 248 -25.21 4.33 12.97
C GLU A 248 -26.59 4.21 13.60
N TRP A 249 -27.51 3.61 12.84
CA TRP A 249 -28.88 3.35 13.24
C TRP A 249 -29.02 2.00 13.93
N SER A 250 -29.79 1.94 15.02
CA SER A 250 -30.21 0.70 15.66
C SER A 250 -31.58 0.87 16.31
N ASP A 251 -32.63 0.35 15.67
CA ASP A 251 -34.03 0.48 16.11
C ASP A 251 -34.39 1.94 16.49
N ASN A 252 -34.51 2.23 17.79
CA ASN A 252 -34.84 3.55 18.36
C ASN A 252 -33.62 4.34 18.88
N SER A 253 -32.42 3.80 18.74
CA SER A 253 -31.16 4.40 19.18
C SER A 253 -30.26 4.76 18.02
N ILE A 254 -29.43 5.77 18.27
CA ILE A 254 -28.35 6.19 17.39
C ILE A 254 -27.04 5.97 18.14
N TYR A 255 -26.09 5.31 17.48
CA TYR A 255 -24.74 5.20 17.98
C TYR A 255 -23.84 6.22 17.30
N VAL A 256 -23.12 7.00 18.09
CA VAL A 256 -22.18 8.00 17.60
C VAL A 256 -20.77 7.63 18.01
N THR A 257 -19.87 7.65 17.05
CA THR A 257 -18.44 7.41 17.24
C THR A 257 -17.70 8.73 16.95
N PRO A 258 -17.06 9.35 17.95
CA PRO A 258 -16.18 10.49 17.71
C PRO A 258 -14.92 10.09 16.93
N LEU A 259 -14.20 11.07 16.42
CA LEU A 259 -12.84 10.85 15.90
C LEU A 259 -11.86 10.60 17.05
N ASP A 260 -10.80 9.85 16.76
CA ASP A 260 -9.73 9.60 17.72
C ASP A 260 -8.91 10.87 17.95
N GLU A 261 -8.37 11.03 19.16
CA GLU A 261 -7.54 12.18 19.50
C GLU A 261 -6.06 11.84 19.31
N TRP A 262 -5.38 12.62 18.49
CA TRP A 262 -3.96 12.46 18.17
C TRP A 262 -3.18 13.66 18.67
N GLN A 263 -2.29 13.43 19.62
CA GLN A 263 -1.45 14.46 20.24
C GLN A 263 -0.05 14.42 19.65
N ILE A 264 0.43 15.56 19.17
CA ILE A 264 1.84 15.74 18.78
C ILE A 264 2.56 16.30 20.00
N ILE A 265 3.63 15.65 20.41
CA ILE A 265 4.28 15.87 21.69
C ILE A 265 5.78 16.10 21.45
N ASN A 266 6.29 17.18 22.02
CA ASN A 266 7.70 17.52 22.05
C ASN A 266 8.14 17.75 23.49
N ASP A 267 9.25 17.15 23.90
CA ASP A 267 9.81 17.27 25.26
C ASP A 267 8.76 17.13 26.38
N GLY A 268 7.88 16.13 26.25
CA GLY A 268 6.83 15.84 27.24
C GLY A 268 5.61 16.75 27.19
N LYS A 269 5.58 17.78 26.33
CA LYS A 269 4.47 18.71 26.18
C LYS A 269 3.73 18.48 24.88
N THR A 270 2.41 18.36 24.97
CA THR A 270 1.55 18.36 23.78
C THR A 270 1.59 19.74 23.14
N ILE A 271 2.08 19.80 21.89
CA ILE A 271 2.15 21.04 21.10
C ILE A 271 0.86 21.26 20.30
N HIS A 272 0.28 20.18 19.77
CA HIS A 272 -0.93 20.22 18.96
C HIS A 272 -1.77 18.96 19.14
N THR A 273 -3.07 19.11 18.98
CA THR A 273 -4.04 18.00 19.04
C THR A 273 -4.86 17.97 17.76
N ASN A 274 -5.05 16.78 17.20
CA ASN A 274 -5.80 16.53 15.98
C ASN A 274 -6.91 15.51 16.24
N LEU A 275 -8.11 15.80 15.76
CA LEU A 275 -9.21 14.84 15.69
C LEU A 275 -9.19 14.17 14.31
N ALA A 276 -8.87 12.89 14.28
CA ALA A 276 -8.65 12.15 13.03
C ALA A 276 -8.81 10.64 13.22
N ASP A 277 -8.93 9.91 12.12
CA ASP A 277 -8.81 8.45 12.14
C ASP A 277 -7.35 8.01 12.29
N SER A 278 -6.43 8.78 11.69
CA SER A 278 -4.99 8.61 11.89
C SER A 278 -4.24 9.91 11.69
N VAL A 279 -3.12 10.03 12.42
CA VAL A 279 -2.09 11.04 12.16
C VAL A 279 -0.73 10.35 12.16
N SER A 280 0.07 10.57 11.13
CA SER A 280 1.40 9.99 11.02
C SER A 280 2.41 10.98 10.45
N PHE A 281 3.69 10.72 10.72
CA PHE A 281 4.77 11.45 10.05
C PHE A 281 4.84 11.04 8.59
N LEU A 282 4.84 12.05 7.73
CA LEU A 282 5.14 11.89 6.31
C LEU A 282 6.64 11.88 6.05
N ASN A 283 7.32 12.78 6.74
CA ASN A 283 8.76 12.94 6.83
C ASN A 283 9.06 13.81 8.06
N ASP A 284 10.30 14.27 8.20
CA ASP A 284 10.74 15.03 9.38
C ASP A 284 10.17 16.44 9.49
N SER A 285 9.34 16.90 8.55
CA SER A 285 8.74 18.25 8.57
C SER A 285 7.25 18.27 8.32
N LEU A 286 6.63 17.12 8.01
CA LEU A 286 5.26 17.05 7.54
C LEU A 286 4.51 15.88 8.15
N LEU A 287 3.20 16.08 8.31
CA LEU A 287 2.27 15.11 8.85
C LEU A 287 1.19 14.82 7.83
N VAL A 288 0.66 13.60 7.86
CA VAL A 288 -0.59 13.25 7.17
C VAL A 288 -1.65 12.99 8.21
N LYS A 289 -2.80 13.64 8.03
CA LYS A 289 -4.00 13.48 8.85
C LYS A 289 -5.12 12.92 7.98
N ASN A 290 -5.70 11.78 8.37
CA ASN A 290 -6.75 11.11 7.61
C ASN A 290 -8.09 11.09 8.35
N ILE A 291 -9.18 11.33 7.62
CA ILE A 291 -10.57 11.30 8.10
C ILE A 291 -11.45 10.68 7.01
N GLY A 292 -11.88 9.44 7.20
CA GLY A 292 -12.58 8.67 6.17
C GLY A 292 -11.74 8.59 4.89
N HIS A 293 -12.29 9.10 3.78
CA HIS A 293 -11.58 9.19 2.50
C HIS A 293 -10.80 10.52 2.33
N TYR A 294 -10.80 11.39 3.32
CA TYR A 294 -10.13 12.68 3.24
C TYR A 294 -8.75 12.62 3.89
N SER A 295 -7.80 13.29 3.25
CA SER A 295 -6.44 13.42 3.76
C SER A 295 -6.02 14.89 3.74
N GLU A 296 -5.31 15.30 4.78
CA GLU A 296 -4.71 16.62 4.91
C GLU A 296 -3.21 16.44 5.14
N ILE A 297 -2.39 17.19 4.39
CA ILE A 297 -0.96 17.32 4.67
C ILE A 297 -0.76 18.58 5.48
N LEU A 298 -0.13 18.42 6.65
CA LEU A 298 0.10 19.49 7.61
C LEU A 298 1.61 19.70 7.80
N ASN A 299 2.02 20.92 8.12
CA ASN A 299 3.34 21.14 8.70
C ASN A 299 3.36 20.75 10.20
N LEU A 300 4.51 20.83 10.85
CA LEU A 300 4.65 20.54 12.28
C LEU A 300 3.93 21.55 13.20
N ASN A 301 3.62 22.75 12.72
CA ASN A 301 2.79 23.74 13.43
C ASN A 301 1.28 23.46 13.28
N ASN A 302 0.93 22.34 12.64
CA ASN A 302 -0.43 21.94 12.31
C ASN A 302 -1.13 22.82 11.27
N ASP A 303 -0.39 23.66 10.55
CA ASP A 303 -0.93 24.44 9.44
C ASP A 303 -1.18 23.51 8.25
N LYS A 304 -2.37 23.64 7.68
CA LYS A 304 -2.79 22.87 6.51
C LYS A 304 -2.08 23.37 5.26
N ILE A 305 -1.30 22.49 4.64
CA ILE A 305 -0.61 22.77 3.37
C ILE A 305 -1.50 22.34 2.21
N ILE A 306 -2.05 21.13 2.28
CA ILE A 306 -2.86 20.53 1.20
C ILE A 306 -4.10 19.85 1.77
N ALA A 307 -5.24 20.04 1.10
CA ALA A 307 -6.47 19.28 1.30
C ALA A 307 -6.66 18.31 0.13
N MET A 308 -7.07 17.07 0.39
CA MET A 308 -7.35 16.08 -0.66
C MET A 308 -8.66 15.36 -0.41
N HIS A 309 -9.41 15.08 -1.48
CA HIS A 309 -10.66 14.33 -1.44
C HIS A 309 -10.43 12.92 -2.03
N SER A 310 -10.56 11.87 -1.22
CA SER A 310 -10.37 10.47 -1.67
C SER A 310 -8.98 10.20 -2.25
N GLY A 311 -7.96 10.83 -1.68
CA GLY A 311 -6.59 10.73 -2.15
C GLY A 311 -5.64 10.13 -1.13
N SER A 312 -4.67 9.36 -1.60
CA SER A 312 -3.56 8.85 -0.77
C SER A 312 -2.26 9.50 -1.19
N PHE A 313 -1.46 9.92 -0.21
CA PHE A 313 -0.09 10.31 -0.47
C PHE A 313 0.74 9.10 -0.93
N LEU A 314 1.46 9.22 -2.05
CA LEU A 314 2.32 8.18 -2.59
C LEU A 314 3.79 8.41 -2.26
N GLY A 315 4.26 9.66 -2.27
CA GLY A 315 5.68 9.95 -2.10
C GLY A 315 6.04 11.41 -2.39
N VAL A 316 7.34 11.68 -2.40
CA VAL A 316 7.91 12.98 -2.76
C VAL A 316 8.76 12.80 -4.00
N PHE A 317 8.69 13.78 -4.91
CA PHE A 317 9.62 13.92 -6.01
C PHE A 317 10.05 15.38 -6.13
N ALA A 318 11.34 15.67 -5.96
CA ALA A 318 11.86 17.04 -5.98
C ALA A 318 11.07 17.98 -5.04
N ASN A 319 10.56 19.10 -5.55
CA ASN A 319 9.69 20.03 -4.84
C ASN A 319 8.20 19.68 -4.95
N TYR A 320 7.84 18.45 -5.34
CA TYR A 320 6.45 18.01 -5.51
C TYR A 320 6.07 16.92 -4.51
N PHE A 321 4.84 16.99 -4.01
CA PHE A 321 4.14 15.86 -3.42
C PHE A 321 3.50 15.02 -4.52
N ILE A 322 3.65 13.70 -4.42
CA ILE A 322 3.01 12.74 -5.29
C ILE A 322 1.78 12.23 -4.58
N ILE A 323 0.63 12.53 -5.14
CA ILE A 323 -0.67 12.22 -4.57
C ILE A 323 -1.44 11.37 -5.56
N LYS A 324 -2.08 10.30 -5.11
CA LYS A 324 -3.08 9.59 -5.91
C LYS A 324 -4.44 10.11 -5.52
N GLU A 325 -5.20 10.62 -6.48
CA GLU A 325 -6.58 11.04 -6.28
C GLU A 325 -7.45 10.40 -7.37
N ASN A 326 -8.46 9.63 -6.95
CA ASN A 326 -9.27 8.79 -7.83
C ASN A 326 -8.41 7.83 -8.69
N GLN A 327 -8.52 7.91 -10.02
CA GLN A 327 -7.73 7.13 -10.98
C GLN A 327 -6.56 7.91 -11.57
N SER A 328 -6.13 8.99 -10.92
CA SER A 328 -5.02 9.82 -11.39
C SER A 328 -3.97 10.01 -10.30
N VAL A 329 -2.74 10.29 -10.71
CA VAL A 329 -1.69 10.75 -9.82
C VAL A 329 -1.43 12.23 -10.10
N GLN A 330 -1.35 13.04 -9.07
CA GLN A 330 -1.06 14.45 -9.14
C GLN A 330 0.31 14.74 -8.55
N LEU A 331 1.07 15.62 -9.21
CA LEU A 331 2.22 16.30 -8.61
C LEU A 331 1.78 17.67 -8.14
N ILE A 332 1.87 17.91 -6.83
CA ILE A 332 1.52 19.20 -6.21
C ILE A 332 2.80 19.87 -5.70
N PRO A 333 3.16 21.08 -6.18
CA PRO A 333 4.31 21.81 -5.67
C PRO A 333 4.22 22.03 -4.16
N ARG A 334 5.36 21.96 -3.47
CA ARG A 334 5.45 22.17 -2.01
C ARG A 334 5.27 23.63 -1.60
N ASP A 335 5.56 24.54 -2.52
CA ASP A 335 5.65 25.99 -2.32
C ASP A 335 4.45 26.75 -2.91
N THR A 336 3.65 26.11 -3.77
CA THR A 336 2.53 26.77 -4.46
C THR A 336 1.33 25.84 -4.64
N ALA A 337 0.12 26.37 -4.43
CA ALA A 337 -1.13 25.61 -4.51
C ALA A 337 -1.72 25.49 -5.93
N LEU A 338 -1.08 26.03 -6.98
CA LEU A 338 -1.82 26.46 -8.18
C LEU A 338 -1.49 25.76 -9.51
N ILE A 339 -0.64 24.73 -9.55
CA ILE A 339 -0.48 23.91 -10.77
C ILE A 339 -0.32 22.43 -10.37
N SER A 340 -1.43 21.69 -10.30
CA SER A 340 -1.38 20.24 -10.21
C SER A 340 -1.17 19.65 -11.60
N LEU A 341 -0.13 18.83 -11.76
CA LEU A 341 0.05 18.03 -12.98
C LEU A 341 -0.63 16.68 -12.76
N SER A 342 -1.61 16.33 -13.59
CA SER A 342 -2.35 15.07 -13.49
C SER A 342 -1.82 14.03 -14.47
N PHE A 343 -1.55 12.83 -13.95
CA PHE A 343 -0.97 11.68 -14.63
C PHE A 343 -1.88 10.46 -14.49
N SER A 344 -1.61 9.43 -15.28
CA SER A 344 -2.26 8.13 -15.11
C SER A 344 -1.89 7.49 -13.77
N PRO A 345 -2.60 6.45 -13.31
CA PRO A 345 -2.38 5.87 -11.98
C PRO A 345 -1.08 5.05 -11.88
N ASN A 346 -0.51 4.62 -13.02
CA ASN A 346 0.73 3.85 -13.06
C ASN A 346 1.90 4.80 -13.16
N VAL A 347 2.49 5.10 -12.00
CA VAL A 347 3.63 6.00 -11.86
C VAL A 347 4.78 5.32 -11.13
N TYR A 348 5.98 5.80 -11.40
CA TYR A 348 7.21 5.34 -10.79
C TYR A 348 8.08 6.56 -10.52
N TRP A 349 8.84 6.59 -9.43
CA TRP A 349 9.73 7.71 -9.16
C TRP A 349 10.93 7.26 -8.33
N ASN A 350 12.01 8.03 -8.44
CA ASN A 350 13.16 7.98 -7.55
C ASN A 350 13.54 9.41 -7.14
N GLU A 351 14.72 9.58 -6.55
CA GLU A 351 15.16 10.92 -6.13
C GLU A 351 15.23 11.91 -7.30
N ASN A 352 15.60 11.46 -8.51
CA ASN A 352 15.95 12.31 -9.66
C ASN A 352 14.87 12.40 -10.74
N TYR A 353 14.01 11.39 -10.87
CA TYR A 353 13.01 11.31 -11.94
C TYR A 353 11.64 10.86 -11.44
N PHE A 354 10.60 11.36 -12.11
CA PHE A 354 9.21 10.91 -11.98
C PHE A 354 8.71 10.42 -13.33
N ILE A 355 8.03 9.28 -13.37
CA ILE A 355 7.62 8.60 -14.59
C ILE A 355 6.14 8.27 -14.50
N ALA A 356 5.39 8.61 -15.54
CA ALA A 356 3.98 8.29 -15.66
C ALA A 356 3.68 7.52 -16.94
N GLU A 357 2.91 6.44 -16.82
CA GLU A 357 2.39 5.70 -17.96
C GLU A 357 1.37 6.55 -18.73
N LYS A 358 1.34 6.45 -20.06
CA LYS A 358 0.35 7.06 -20.93
C LYS A 358 -0.08 6.05 -21.99
N LYS A 359 -1.31 5.53 -21.86
CA LYS A 359 -1.90 4.63 -22.85
C LYS A 359 -2.33 5.41 -24.10
N GLY A 360 -1.69 5.14 -25.23
CA GLY A 360 -2.04 5.67 -26.54
C GLY A 360 -2.60 4.59 -27.47
N PHE A 361 -3.01 4.98 -28.68
CA PHE A 361 -3.48 4.05 -29.71
C PHE A 361 -2.36 3.10 -30.20
N SER A 362 -1.10 3.52 -30.14
CA SER A 362 0.08 2.77 -30.58
C SER A 362 0.74 1.94 -29.47
N GLY A 363 0.06 1.75 -28.33
CA GLY A 363 0.62 1.09 -27.15
C GLY A 363 0.87 2.04 -25.97
N VAL A 364 1.61 1.55 -24.98
CA VAL A 364 1.98 2.28 -23.76
C VAL A 364 3.20 3.15 -24.04
N LYS A 365 3.14 4.42 -23.64
CA LYS A 365 4.31 5.30 -23.58
C LYS A 365 4.55 5.77 -22.16
N TYR A 366 5.77 6.21 -21.86
CA TYR A 366 6.15 6.73 -20.56
C TYR A 366 6.57 8.19 -20.69
N GLU A 367 6.01 9.02 -19.83
CA GLU A 367 6.36 10.43 -19.65
C GLU A 367 7.28 10.56 -18.45
N ILE A 368 8.51 11.03 -18.67
CA ILE A 368 9.58 11.10 -17.67
C ILE A 368 9.87 12.57 -17.38
N LEU A 369 9.81 12.96 -16.12
CA LEU A 369 10.11 14.30 -15.62
C LEU A 369 11.38 14.27 -14.78
N ASN A 370 12.24 15.28 -14.91
CA ASN A 370 13.37 15.48 -13.99
C ASN A 370 13.05 16.52 -12.91
N LYS A 371 13.96 16.71 -11.94
CA LYS A 371 13.78 17.66 -10.82
C LYS A 371 13.49 19.10 -11.27
N LYS A 372 13.92 19.49 -12.48
CA LYS A 372 13.70 20.82 -13.07
C LYS A 372 12.37 20.93 -13.85
N GLY A 373 11.56 19.88 -13.88
CA GLY A 373 10.30 19.84 -14.62
C GLY A 373 10.46 19.68 -16.14
N LYS A 374 11.67 19.44 -16.65
CA LYS A 374 11.86 19.06 -18.06
C LYS A 374 11.23 17.69 -18.29
N LYS A 375 10.83 17.42 -19.54
CA LYS A 375 10.09 16.22 -19.92
C LYS A 375 10.75 15.45 -21.06
N LEU A 376 10.79 14.12 -20.92
CA LEU A 376 11.12 13.15 -21.97
C LEU A 376 9.94 12.19 -22.18
N VAL A 377 9.85 11.60 -23.37
CA VAL A 377 8.87 10.56 -23.70
C VAL A 377 9.61 9.35 -24.26
N ALA A 378 9.25 8.17 -23.77
CA ALA A 378 9.86 6.90 -24.15
C ALA A 378 8.80 5.81 -24.35
N ASP A 379 9.15 4.75 -25.08
CA ASP A 379 8.30 3.56 -25.22
C ASP A 379 8.57 2.58 -24.06
N THR A 380 9.79 2.58 -23.52
CA THR A 380 10.20 1.84 -22.31
C THR A 380 11.28 2.60 -21.53
N PHE A 381 11.54 2.24 -20.27
CA PHE A 381 12.54 2.90 -19.43
C PHE A 381 13.19 1.93 -18.42
N LYS A 382 14.36 2.31 -17.91
CA LYS A 382 14.99 1.71 -16.72
C LYS A 382 15.56 2.81 -15.82
N PHE A 383 15.28 2.76 -14.53
CA PHE A 383 15.98 3.60 -13.55
C PHE A 383 17.41 3.10 -13.36
N LEU A 384 18.34 4.04 -13.33
CA LEU A 384 19.75 3.81 -13.05
C LEU A 384 20.15 4.74 -11.88
N PRO A 385 21.25 4.49 -11.16
CA PRO A 385 21.56 5.21 -9.91
C PRO A 385 21.56 6.74 -10.06
N ASN A 386 22.14 7.26 -11.14
CA ASN A 386 22.24 8.70 -11.41
C ASN A 386 21.69 9.12 -12.77
N THR A 387 21.21 8.16 -13.57
CA THR A 387 20.83 8.34 -14.97
C THR A 387 19.48 7.63 -15.23
N VAL A 388 18.91 7.83 -16.40
CA VAL A 388 17.72 7.09 -16.85
C VAL A 388 17.96 6.57 -18.26
N ALA A 389 17.77 5.27 -18.46
CA ALA A 389 17.81 4.68 -19.79
C ALA A 389 16.40 4.70 -20.37
N VAL A 390 16.27 5.13 -21.61
CA VAL A 390 15.00 5.24 -22.32
C VAL A 390 15.09 4.47 -23.63
N GLY A 391 14.12 3.60 -23.87
CA GLY A 391 13.99 2.87 -25.14
C GLY A 391 12.98 3.53 -26.06
N LYS A 392 13.34 3.65 -27.34
CA LYS A 392 12.46 4.10 -28.43
C LYS A 392 12.62 3.13 -29.60
N GLY A 393 11.55 2.39 -29.91
CA GLY A 393 11.66 1.24 -30.82
C GLY A 393 12.67 0.20 -30.30
N ASP A 394 13.59 -0.21 -31.16
CA ASP A 394 14.60 -1.25 -30.86
C ASP A 394 15.86 -0.69 -30.19
N PHE A 395 15.99 0.63 -30.01
CA PHE A 395 17.20 1.28 -29.54
C PHE A 395 17.03 2.00 -28.20
N TRP A 396 18.13 2.07 -27.45
CA TRP A 396 18.20 2.66 -26.11
C TRP A 396 19.16 3.86 -26.08
N SER A 397 18.74 4.91 -25.37
CA SER A 397 19.57 6.06 -25.00
C SER A 397 19.67 6.16 -23.48
N VAL A 398 20.74 6.80 -22.97
CA VAL A 398 20.87 7.11 -21.54
C VAL A 398 20.98 8.62 -21.35
N PHE A 399 20.23 9.15 -20.40
CA PHE A 399 20.21 10.56 -20.04
C PHE A 399 20.68 10.78 -18.61
N ASP A 400 21.35 11.90 -18.37
CA ASP A 400 21.70 12.38 -17.04
C ASP A 400 20.49 13.03 -16.32
N ARG A 401 20.74 13.56 -15.12
CA ARG A 401 19.71 14.21 -14.28
C ARG A 401 19.09 15.45 -14.92
N ASP A 402 19.80 16.10 -15.84
CA ASP A 402 19.37 17.30 -16.56
C ASP A 402 18.80 17.01 -17.95
N PHE A 403 18.65 15.71 -18.28
CA PHE A 403 18.26 15.19 -19.58
C PHE A 403 19.23 15.54 -20.70
N ILE A 404 20.52 15.60 -20.39
CA ILE A 404 21.61 15.57 -21.38
C ILE A 404 21.84 14.11 -21.78
N GLU A 405 21.85 13.83 -23.07
CA GLU A 405 22.12 12.49 -23.59
C GLU A 405 23.59 12.14 -23.38
N ILE A 406 23.84 11.05 -22.66
CA ILE A 406 25.15 10.48 -22.36
C ILE A 406 25.47 9.38 -23.37
N ILE A 407 24.51 8.46 -23.55
CA ILE A 407 24.61 7.33 -24.46
C ILE A 407 23.55 7.53 -25.55
N PRO A 408 23.94 7.64 -26.83
CA PRO A 408 23.02 7.89 -27.93
C PRO A 408 22.18 6.65 -28.28
N SER A 409 21.09 6.87 -29.00
CA SER A 409 20.16 5.82 -29.48
C SER A 409 20.76 4.94 -30.59
N LEU A 410 21.80 4.18 -30.26
CA LEU A 410 22.54 3.32 -31.19
C LEU A 410 22.53 1.84 -30.75
N TYR A 411 22.19 1.57 -29.49
CA TYR A 411 22.36 0.25 -28.88
C TYR A 411 21.02 -0.47 -28.71
N SER A 412 20.98 -1.77 -29.00
CA SER A 412 19.77 -2.58 -28.86
C SER A 412 19.45 -2.95 -27.42
N SER A 413 20.44 -2.82 -26.53
CA SER A 413 20.26 -2.92 -25.09
C SER A 413 21.27 -2.03 -24.36
N VAL A 414 20.86 -1.55 -23.19
CA VAL A 414 21.73 -0.84 -22.25
C VAL A 414 21.44 -1.34 -20.83
N GLU A 415 22.51 -1.59 -20.09
CA GLU A 415 22.51 -1.94 -18.67
C GLU A 415 23.60 -1.15 -17.95
N VAL A 416 23.29 -0.68 -16.74
CA VAL A 416 24.24 0.08 -15.92
C VAL A 416 24.88 -0.83 -14.89
N THR A 417 26.18 -0.63 -14.76
CA THR A 417 27.02 -1.21 -13.72
C THR A 417 27.05 -0.35 -12.45
N ASP A 418 27.59 -0.88 -11.37
CA ASP A 418 27.87 -0.09 -10.15
C ASP A 418 28.89 1.03 -10.38
N THR A 419 29.48 1.09 -11.58
CA THR A 419 30.48 2.07 -12.01
C THR A 419 29.92 3.03 -13.07
N THR A 420 30.70 4.03 -13.44
CA THR A 420 30.40 5.02 -14.48
C THR A 420 30.44 4.42 -15.91
N GLN A 421 30.01 3.16 -16.08
CA GLN A 421 30.11 2.38 -17.31
C GLN A 421 28.78 1.67 -17.63
N PHE A 422 28.56 1.43 -18.92
CA PHE A 422 27.34 0.86 -19.46
C PHE A 422 27.68 -0.38 -20.28
N ILE A 423 27.07 -1.52 -19.95
CA ILE A 423 27.07 -2.69 -20.83
C ILE A 423 26.04 -2.40 -21.92
N VAL A 424 26.48 -2.49 -23.18
CA VAL A 424 25.65 -2.15 -24.34
C VAL A 424 25.72 -3.25 -25.39
N GLN A 425 24.62 -3.49 -26.09
CA GLN A 425 24.61 -4.37 -27.25
C GLN A 425 24.60 -3.55 -28.54
N PHE A 426 25.61 -3.77 -29.38
CA PHE A 426 25.76 -3.14 -30.68
C PHE A 426 25.91 -4.24 -31.75
N GLN A 427 25.06 -4.21 -32.78
CA GLN A 427 25.10 -5.20 -33.88
C GLN A 427 25.16 -6.66 -33.38
N ASN A 428 24.28 -7.00 -32.43
CA ASN A 428 24.17 -8.32 -31.78
C ASN A 428 25.35 -8.76 -30.90
N SER A 429 26.36 -7.91 -30.69
CA SER A 429 27.48 -8.19 -29.78
C SER A 429 27.47 -7.23 -28.59
N TYR A 430 27.76 -7.75 -27.41
CA TYR A 430 27.89 -6.99 -26.18
C TYR A 430 29.30 -6.40 -26.06
N GLY A 431 29.35 -5.16 -25.56
CA GLY A 431 30.55 -4.42 -25.18
C GLY A 431 30.26 -3.52 -23.98
N VAL A 432 31.24 -2.73 -23.56
CA VAL A 432 31.13 -1.79 -22.44
C VAL A 432 31.62 -0.42 -22.88
N VAL A 433 30.83 0.62 -22.60
CA VAL A 433 31.19 2.03 -22.86
C VAL A 433 31.24 2.83 -21.56
N ASN A 434 32.05 3.89 -21.54
CA ASN A 434 32.09 4.84 -20.42
C ASN A 434 30.98 5.92 -20.56
N GLN A 435 30.93 6.88 -19.63
CA GLN A 435 30.00 8.02 -19.68
C GLN A 435 30.23 9.02 -20.83
N ASN A 436 31.36 8.97 -21.53
CA ASN A 436 31.59 9.76 -22.73
C ASN A 436 31.20 9.00 -24.00
N ASN A 437 30.62 7.79 -23.86
CA ASN A 437 30.33 6.87 -24.95
C ASN A 437 31.61 6.36 -25.68
N ASP A 438 32.76 6.36 -25.01
CA ASP A 438 33.96 5.68 -25.52
C ASP A 438 33.95 4.20 -25.13
N TRP A 439 34.44 3.33 -26.03
CA TRP A 439 34.57 1.90 -25.75
C TRP A 439 35.61 1.63 -24.66
N VAL A 440 35.16 1.02 -23.58
CA VAL A 440 36.02 0.39 -22.55
C VAL A 440 36.30 -1.06 -22.94
N ILE A 441 35.27 -1.76 -23.43
CA ILE A 441 35.36 -3.10 -24.00
C ILE A 441 34.62 -3.06 -25.34
N PRO A 442 35.29 -3.30 -26.48
CA PRO A 442 34.63 -3.26 -27.78
C PRO A 442 33.57 -4.37 -27.91
N PRO A 443 32.52 -4.16 -28.73
CA PRO A 443 31.42 -5.10 -28.87
C PRO A 443 31.87 -6.35 -29.63
N SER A 444 32.23 -7.42 -28.90
CA SER A 444 32.77 -8.66 -29.47
C SER A 444 32.30 -9.92 -28.73
N TYR A 445 31.40 -9.77 -27.77
CA TYR A 445 30.97 -10.82 -26.85
C TYR A 445 29.49 -11.18 -27.07
N LEU A 446 29.14 -12.44 -26.87
CA LEU A 446 27.76 -12.94 -26.90
C LEU A 446 26.97 -12.50 -25.66
N SER A 447 27.63 -12.38 -24.52
CA SER A 447 27.09 -11.80 -23.28
C SER A 447 28.21 -11.16 -22.47
N ILE A 448 27.86 -10.16 -21.66
CA ILE A 448 28.73 -9.55 -20.67
C ILE A 448 27.90 -9.32 -19.40
N GLU A 449 28.43 -9.71 -18.24
CA GLU A 449 27.83 -9.48 -16.92
C GLU A 449 28.86 -8.80 -16.01
N GLU A 450 28.45 -7.82 -15.19
CA GLU A 450 29.36 -7.25 -14.18
C GLU A 450 29.40 -8.17 -12.95
N ILE A 451 30.60 -8.62 -12.58
CA ILE A 451 30.83 -9.49 -11.42
C ILE A 451 31.54 -8.76 -10.26
N GLY A 452 31.90 -7.50 -10.47
CA GLY A 452 32.53 -6.61 -9.50
C GLY A 452 32.83 -5.25 -10.13
N LYS A 453 33.12 -4.23 -9.32
CA LYS A 453 33.20 -2.82 -9.79
C LYS A 453 34.17 -2.63 -10.96
N GLY A 454 33.65 -2.55 -12.19
CA GLY A 454 34.43 -2.40 -13.43
C GLY A 454 35.11 -3.68 -13.93
N ILE A 455 34.61 -4.83 -13.47
CA ILE A 455 35.07 -6.17 -13.84
C ILE A 455 33.90 -6.95 -14.39
N TYR A 456 34.10 -7.47 -15.59
CA TYR A 456 33.04 -8.11 -16.34
C TYR A 456 33.39 -9.55 -16.66
N LEU A 457 32.40 -10.43 -16.63
CA LEU A 457 32.45 -11.76 -17.21
C LEU A 457 31.87 -11.67 -18.62
N GLY A 458 32.69 -11.79 -19.65
CA GLY A 458 32.28 -11.83 -21.05
C GLY A 458 32.31 -13.24 -21.62
N VAL A 459 31.29 -13.64 -22.37
CA VAL A 459 31.28 -14.89 -23.14
C VAL A 459 31.48 -14.56 -24.60
N ASN A 460 32.45 -15.15 -25.29
CA ASN A 460 32.62 -14.92 -26.73
C ASN A 460 31.70 -15.81 -27.58
N LYS A 461 31.74 -15.63 -28.90
CA LYS A 461 30.96 -16.45 -29.86
C LYS A 461 31.28 -17.95 -29.86
N TYR A 462 32.38 -18.36 -29.24
CA TYR A 462 32.81 -19.76 -29.09
C TYR A 462 32.46 -20.35 -27.71
N LEU A 463 31.62 -19.65 -26.92
CA LEU A 463 31.21 -20.04 -25.56
C LEU A 463 32.37 -20.10 -24.56
N HIS A 464 33.46 -19.38 -24.83
CA HIS A 464 34.54 -19.20 -23.85
C HIS A 464 34.22 -18.01 -22.96
N GLU A 465 34.38 -18.18 -21.64
CA GLU A 465 34.24 -17.15 -20.62
C GLU A 465 35.55 -16.39 -20.40
N PHE A 466 35.47 -15.08 -20.18
CA PHE A 466 36.59 -14.16 -20.00
C PHE A 466 36.31 -13.18 -18.87
N ILE A 467 37.31 -12.90 -18.03
CA ILE A 467 37.28 -11.67 -17.24
C ILE A 467 37.81 -10.50 -18.07
N LEU A 468 37.03 -9.42 -18.09
CA LEU A 468 37.33 -8.19 -18.80
C LEU A 468 37.47 -7.07 -17.76
N THR A 469 38.62 -6.39 -17.79
CA THR A 469 38.87 -5.18 -17.01
C THR A 469 39.41 -4.17 -18.00
N GLY A 470 38.84 -2.97 -18.13
CA GLY A 470 39.07 -2.04 -19.24
C GLY A 470 40.52 -1.65 -19.59
N ASN A 471 41.53 -2.15 -18.86
CA ASN A 471 42.95 -1.96 -19.12
C ASN A 471 43.70 -3.24 -19.57
N HIS A 472 43.17 -4.45 -19.36
CA HIS A 472 43.80 -5.72 -19.75
C HIS A 472 42.77 -6.84 -20.01
N ASN A 473 42.89 -7.52 -21.16
CA ASN A 473 42.23 -8.80 -21.42
C ASN A 473 43.06 -9.91 -20.77
N VAL A 474 42.59 -10.50 -19.67
CA VAL A 474 43.23 -11.69 -19.10
C VAL A 474 42.43 -12.89 -19.56
N GLU A 475 43.02 -13.72 -20.43
CA GLU A 475 42.44 -15.02 -20.77
C GLU A 475 42.36 -15.86 -19.50
N SER A 476 41.16 -16.32 -19.17
CA SER A 476 40.98 -16.97 -17.89
C SER A 476 39.81 -17.94 -17.93
N LYS A 477 40.11 -19.23 -18.15
CA LYS A 477 39.21 -20.33 -17.74
C LYS A 477 39.20 -20.38 -16.21
N LEU A 478 38.42 -19.53 -15.53
CA LEU A 478 38.40 -19.42 -14.06
C LEU A 478 37.01 -19.75 -13.52
N TYR A 479 36.93 -20.64 -12.52
CA TYR A 479 35.71 -20.91 -11.74
C TYR A 479 35.64 -19.98 -10.52
N TYR A 480 34.52 -19.28 -10.33
CA TYR A 480 34.25 -18.42 -9.15
C TYR A 480 33.29 -19.10 -8.18
N ASP A 481 33.53 -18.96 -6.87
CA ASP A 481 32.58 -19.32 -5.83
C ASP A 481 32.40 -18.11 -4.91
N LEU A 482 31.18 -17.55 -4.89
CA LEU A 482 30.83 -16.34 -4.17
C LEU A 482 30.55 -16.66 -2.71
N HIS A 483 31.41 -16.16 -1.81
CA HIS A 483 31.15 -16.25 -0.38
C HIS A 483 31.39 -14.91 0.33
N GLY A 484 30.30 -14.20 0.62
CA GLY A 484 30.35 -12.96 1.40
C GLY A 484 31.01 -11.78 0.64
N LYS A 485 31.97 -11.10 1.29
CA LYS A 485 32.64 -9.88 0.76
C LYS A 485 33.90 -10.15 -0.09
N HIS A 486 34.30 -11.41 -0.22
CA HIS A 486 35.52 -11.82 -0.91
C HIS A 486 35.21 -12.79 -2.05
N ILE A 487 36.07 -12.78 -3.07
CA ILE A 487 35.95 -13.64 -4.25
C ILE A 487 37.15 -14.60 -4.26
N ILE A 488 36.87 -15.88 -4.49
CA ILE A 488 37.88 -16.93 -4.66
C ILE A 488 38.10 -17.13 -6.15
N GLU A 489 39.34 -16.97 -6.61
CA GLU A 489 39.72 -17.09 -8.01
C GLU A 489 40.68 -18.28 -8.21
N LYS A 490 40.51 -19.08 -9.27
CA LYS A 490 41.30 -20.29 -9.53
C LYS A 490 41.95 -20.28 -10.90
N ASP A 491 43.28 -20.34 -11.00
CA ASP A 491 43.99 -20.41 -12.30
C ASP A 491 43.81 -21.75 -13.04
N ILE A 492 44.43 -21.88 -14.22
CA ILE A 492 44.36 -23.06 -15.10
C ILE A 492 44.87 -24.36 -14.43
N ASP A 493 45.71 -24.23 -13.41
CA ASP A 493 46.27 -25.34 -12.64
C ASP A 493 45.46 -25.62 -11.36
N ASN A 494 44.28 -25.01 -11.20
CA ASN A 494 43.45 -25.00 -10.00
C ASN A 494 44.10 -24.35 -8.76
N ASN A 495 45.10 -23.47 -8.93
CA ASN A 495 45.65 -22.70 -7.82
C ASN A 495 44.68 -21.59 -7.44
N ILE A 496 44.46 -21.40 -6.14
CA ILE A 496 43.44 -20.50 -5.60
C ILE A 496 44.07 -19.17 -5.15
N ARG A 497 43.42 -18.03 -5.40
CA ARG A 497 43.69 -16.74 -4.73
C ARG A 497 42.45 -16.04 -4.22
N LEU A 498 42.66 -15.12 -3.27
CA LEU A 498 41.62 -14.23 -2.76
C LEU A 498 41.69 -12.92 -3.53
N VAL A 499 40.55 -12.45 -4.03
CA VAL A 499 40.42 -11.13 -4.66
C VAL A 499 39.30 -10.35 -3.97
N ASN A 500 39.45 -9.02 -3.90
CA ASN A 500 38.38 -8.19 -3.33
C ASN A 500 37.21 -8.05 -4.31
N ASN A 501 36.11 -7.44 -3.86
CA ASN A 501 34.93 -7.15 -4.70
C ASN A 501 35.18 -6.16 -5.85
N LYS A 502 36.41 -5.63 -5.99
CA LYS A 502 36.89 -4.85 -7.14
C LYS A 502 37.90 -5.66 -7.97
N GLY A 503 37.96 -6.98 -7.79
CA GLY A 503 38.87 -7.98 -8.38
C GLY A 503 40.37 -7.65 -8.34
N ASN A 504 40.79 -6.81 -7.39
CA ASN A 504 42.20 -6.70 -7.09
C ASN A 504 42.62 -7.94 -6.30
N ALA A 505 43.73 -8.56 -6.71
CA ALA A 505 44.33 -9.65 -5.98
C ALA A 505 44.71 -9.21 -4.55
N LEU A 506 44.11 -9.85 -3.55
CA LEU A 506 44.49 -9.71 -2.14
C LEU A 506 45.60 -10.69 -1.77
N THR A 507 45.73 -11.79 -2.53
CA THR A 507 46.80 -12.79 -2.38
C THR A 507 47.34 -13.23 -3.74
N GLU A 508 48.53 -13.79 -3.77
CA GLU A 508 49.05 -14.54 -4.93
C GLU A 508 48.27 -15.86 -5.13
N TYR A 509 48.44 -16.52 -6.30
CA TYR A 509 47.89 -17.86 -6.53
C TYR A 509 48.57 -18.92 -5.69
N MET A 510 47.76 -19.78 -5.07
CA MET A 510 48.19 -20.73 -4.06
C MET A 510 47.67 -22.12 -4.40
N LYS A 511 48.60 -23.08 -4.55
CA LYS A 511 48.25 -24.50 -4.69
C LYS A 511 47.37 -24.94 -3.51
N GLY A 512 46.37 -25.80 -3.78
CA GLY A 512 45.58 -26.49 -2.75
C GLY A 512 44.07 -26.45 -2.95
N ARG A 513 43.34 -27.02 -1.99
CA ARG A 513 41.87 -27.01 -1.93
C ARG A 513 41.38 -25.96 -0.95
N TYR A 514 40.33 -25.24 -1.31
CA TYR A 514 39.65 -24.33 -0.39
C TYR A 514 39.18 -25.07 0.87
N ALA A 515 39.42 -24.48 2.04
CA ALA A 515 39.08 -25.06 3.35
C ALA A 515 38.23 -24.13 4.24
N GLY A 516 38.00 -22.88 3.83
CA GLY A 516 37.23 -21.87 4.57
C GLY A 516 37.70 -20.44 4.27
N HIS A 517 36.89 -19.43 4.60
CA HIS A 517 37.28 -18.01 4.53
C HIS A 517 36.51 -17.20 5.59
N SER A 518 36.96 -15.97 5.84
CA SER A 518 36.28 -14.98 6.68
C SER A 518 36.54 -13.56 6.14
N GLU A 519 36.11 -12.52 6.87
CA GLU A 519 36.52 -11.14 6.56
C GLU A 519 38.04 -10.91 6.63
N GLU A 520 38.79 -11.82 7.26
CA GLU A 520 40.21 -11.64 7.53
C GLU A 520 41.11 -12.37 6.52
N GLY A 521 40.58 -13.30 5.73
CA GLY A 521 41.39 -14.09 4.80
C GLY A 521 40.77 -15.41 4.33
N ILE A 522 41.61 -16.27 3.74
CA ILE A 522 41.26 -17.58 3.18
C ILE A 522 42.14 -18.71 3.74
N LEU A 523 41.53 -19.86 3.98
CA LEU A 523 42.19 -21.11 4.36
C LEU A 523 42.31 -22.03 3.15
N ILE A 524 43.53 -22.48 2.85
CA ILE A 524 43.82 -23.42 1.76
C ILE A 524 44.47 -24.68 2.35
N ARG A 525 43.92 -25.84 2.03
CA ARG A 525 44.43 -27.16 2.41
C ARG A 525 45.29 -27.76 1.30
N ASN A 526 46.54 -28.07 1.62
CA ASN A 526 47.53 -28.75 0.79
C ASN A 526 47.95 -30.06 1.47
N GLY A 527 47.32 -31.18 1.11
CA GLY A 527 47.50 -32.43 1.82
C GLY A 527 47.12 -32.28 3.31
N GLU A 528 48.05 -32.57 4.21
CA GLU A 528 47.89 -32.42 5.67
C GLU A 528 48.13 -30.99 6.20
N GLN A 529 48.45 -30.05 5.32
CA GLN A 529 48.81 -28.68 5.67
C GLN A 529 47.63 -27.75 5.41
N ILE A 530 47.25 -26.93 6.39
CA ILE A 530 46.29 -25.84 6.21
C ILE A 530 47.07 -24.53 6.28
N LYS A 531 46.91 -23.68 5.26
CA LYS A 531 47.54 -22.37 5.17
C LYS A 531 46.50 -21.27 5.27
N LEU A 532 46.67 -20.34 6.20
CA LEU A 532 45.89 -19.10 6.29
C LEU A 532 46.58 -17.98 5.51
N TYR A 533 45.83 -17.31 4.65
CA TYR A 533 46.26 -16.14 3.90
C TYR A 533 45.37 -14.96 4.23
N THR A 534 45.98 -13.90 4.75
CA THR A 534 45.25 -12.69 5.16
C THR A 534 44.96 -11.78 3.96
N THR A 535 43.93 -10.95 4.09
CA THR A 535 43.56 -9.93 3.07
C THR A 535 44.63 -8.85 2.85
N SER A 536 45.62 -8.74 3.75
CA SER A 536 46.72 -7.76 3.70
C SER A 536 47.94 -8.18 2.88
N GLY A 537 47.92 -9.38 2.28
CA GLY A 537 49.05 -9.93 1.52
C GLY A 537 50.26 -10.38 2.37
N LYS A 538 50.22 -10.24 3.70
CA LYS A 538 51.27 -10.75 4.60
C LYS A 538 51.10 -12.26 4.88
N LYS A 539 52.20 -13.01 4.66
CA LYS A 539 52.45 -14.46 4.83
C LYS A 539 51.63 -15.11 5.97
N GLN A 540 50.81 -16.12 5.65
CA GLN A 540 51.15 -17.56 5.60
C GLN A 540 51.47 -18.17 6.97
N PHE A 541 50.44 -18.65 7.65
CA PHE A 541 50.60 -19.58 8.76
C PHE A 541 50.31 -21.00 8.30
N GLN A 542 51.32 -21.86 8.38
CA GLN A 542 51.25 -23.26 7.96
C GLN A 542 50.98 -24.15 9.17
N ILE A 543 49.79 -24.72 9.21
CA ILE A 543 49.33 -25.58 10.29
C ILE A 543 49.36 -27.01 9.76
N LYS A 544 50.15 -27.89 10.39
CA LYS A 544 50.26 -29.31 10.00
C LYS A 544 49.64 -30.22 11.05
N GLY A 545 48.91 -31.24 10.59
CA GLY A 545 48.43 -32.32 11.46
C GLY A 545 47.27 -31.93 12.38
N TYR A 546 46.35 -31.08 11.88
CA TYR A 546 45.09 -30.71 12.53
C TYR A 546 43.91 -30.97 11.58
N ASP A 547 42.77 -31.37 12.13
CA ASP A 547 41.57 -31.75 11.39
C ASP A 547 40.82 -30.54 10.81
N SER A 548 40.78 -29.44 11.57
CA SER A 548 40.21 -28.16 11.14
C SER A 548 40.77 -26.96 11.92
N VAL A 549 40.61 -25.77 11.36
CA VAL A 549 41.02 -24.47 11.93
C VAL A 549 39.82 -23.54 11.85
N LEU A 550 39.45 -22.89 12.95
CA LEU A 550 38.41 -21.86 12.98
C LEU A 550 39.06 -20.49 12.85
N LEU A 551 38.44 -19.62 12.06
CA LEU A 551 38.93 -18.26 11.85
C LEU A 551 38.58 -17.39 13.07
N SER A 552 39.56 -16.61 13.52
CA SER A 552 39.47 -15.72 14.68
C SER A 552 40.18 -14.40 14.37
N LYS A 553 39.70 -13.29 14.93
CA LYS A 553 40.40 -11.99 14.91
C LYS A 553 41.49 -11.89 15.97
N ASP A 554 41.50 -12.84 16.91
CA ASP A 554 42.45 -12.91 18.00
C ASP A 554 43.72 -13.67 17.59
N GLU A 555 44.82 -13.42 18.28
CA GLU A 555 46.10 -14.13 18.11
C GLU A 555 45.98 -15.63 18.44
N PHE A 556 45.01 -16.02 19.27
CA PHE A 556 44.72 -17.40 19.59
C PHE A 556 43.67 -17.93 18.61
N ILE A 557 44.12 -18.80 17.71
CA ILE A 557 43.32 -19.37 16.63
C ILE A 557 42.79 -20.74 17.09
N PRO A 558 41.46 -20.93 17.16
CA PRO A 558 40.90 -22.22 17.56
C PRO A 558 41.16 -23.29 16.50
N ILE A 559 41.59 -24.47 16.94
CA ILE A 559 41.86 -25.61 16.06
C ILE A 559 41.20 -26.88 16.58
N LYS A 560 41.05 -27.87 15.71
CA LYS A 560 40.56 -29.21 16.05
C LYS A 560 41.59 -30.26 15.64
N LYS A 561 41.87 -31.23 16.52
CA LYS A 561 42.74 -32.38 16.23
C LYS A 561 42.27 -33.59 17.00
N SER A 562 42.18 -34.73 16.32
CA SER A 562 41.74 -36.00 16.89
C SER A 562 40.39 -35.89 17.61
N GLY A 563 39.47 -35.09 17.06
CA GLY A 563 38.14 -34.89 17.64
C GLY A 563 38.02 -33.76 18.66
N SER A 564 39.12 -33.30 19.26
CA SER A 564 39.11 -32.29 20.33
C SER A 564 39.64 -30.93 19.87
N TYR A 565 39.20 -29.87 20.53
CA TYR A 565 39.56 -28.49 20.24
C TYR A 565 40.60 -27.93 21.21
N GLY A 566 41.42 -27.01 20.71
CA GLY A 566 42.44 -26.26 21.42
C GLY A 566 42.73 -24.93 20.71
N PHE A 567 43.82 -24.26 21.06
CA PHE A 567 44.23 -23.01 20.42
C PHE A 567 45.72 -23.03 20.09
N ILE A 568 46.05 -22.52 18.91
CA ILE A 568 47.41 -22.23 18.47
C ILE A 568 47.63 -20.72 18.42
N ASP A 569 48.89 -20.29 18.47
CA ASP A 569 49.25 -18.93 18.10
C ASP A 569 49.35 -18.80 16.58
N GLN A 570 49.64 -17.58 16.14
CA GLN A 570 49.91 -17.29 14.73
C GLN A 570 51.06 -18.14 14.18
N GLN A 571 52.07 -18.48 14.96
CA GLN A 571 53.19 -19.32 14.51
C GLN A 571 52.81 -20.81 14.35
N GLY A 572 51.55 -21.18 14.64
CA GLY A 572 51.07 -22.56 14.61
C GLY A 572 51.50 -23.37 15.83
N LEU A 573 52.08 -22.74 16.84
CA LEU A 573 52.48 -23.39 18.07
C LEU A 573 51.26 -23.56 18.96
N LEU A 574 51.10 -24.76 19.53
CA LEU A 574 50.02 -25.06 20.46
C LEU A 574 50.15 -24.21 21.72
N ARG A 575 49.18 -23.33 21.97
CA ARG A 575 49.10 -22.49 23.19
C ARG A 575 48.19 -23.09 24.24
N ILE A 576 47.11 -23.72 23.80
CA ILE A 576 46.09 -24.35 24.64
C ILE A 576 45.83 -25.74 24.07
N ALA A 577 45.97 -26.76 24.91
CA ALA A 577 45.94 -28.15 24.46
C ALA A 577 44.57 -28.59 23.92
N ASN A 578 44.58 -29.61 23.05
CA ASN A 578 43.39 -30.11 22.37
C ASN A 578 42.59 -31.03 23.30
N ARG A 579 41.81 -30.45 24.21
CA ARG A 579 41.08 -31.23 25.24
C ARG A 579 39.62 -30.81 25.42
N TYR A 580 39.14 -29.87 24.61
CA TYR A 580 37.78 -29.36 24.70
C TYR A 580 36.88 -30.00 23.63
N ASP A 581 35.61 -30.21 23.93
CA ASP A 581 34.66 -30.76 22.96
C ASP A 581 34.24 -29.72 21.92
N SER A 582 34.32 -28.44 22.29
CA SER A 582 34.07 -27.29 21.42
C SER A 582 34.67 -26.03 22.04
N VAL A 583 34.97 -25.02 21.22
CA VAL A 583 35.49 -23.73 21.66
C VAL A 583 34.90 -22.61 20.82
N ALA A 584 34.75 -21.42 21.41
CA ALA A 584 34.54 -20.17 20.70
C ALA A 584 35.85 -19.37 20.67
N SER A 585 35.94 -18.39 19.77
CA SER A 585 37.08 -17.48 19.69
C SER A 585 37.23 -16.66 20.98
N PHE A 586 38.45 -16.19 21.24
CA PHE A 586 38.68 -15.24 22.33
C PHE A 586 37.93 -13.92 22.07
N SER A 587 37.25 -13.42 23.09
CA SER A 587 36.67 -12.08 23.15
C SER A 587 36.93 -11.48 24.54
N GLU A 588 37.49 -10.28 24.57
CA GLU A 588 37.89 -9.59 25.79
C GLU A 588 38.71 -10.48 26.76
N ASP A 589 39.70 -11.18 26.20
CA ASP A 589 40.64 -12.09 26.90
C ASP A 589 40.02 -13.37 27.49
N MET A 590 38.79 -13.68 27.13
CA MET A 590 38.08 -14.89 27.54
C MET A 590 37.66 -15.71 26.32
N ALA A 591 37.79 -17.03 26.40
CA ALA A 591 37.25 -17.94 25.38
C ALA A 591 36.22 -18.89 26.00
N ALA A 592 35.06 -19.03 25.35
CA ALA A 592 34.09 -20.03 25.74
C ALA A 592 34.61 -21.42 25.35
N VAL A 593 34.60 -22.36 26.29
CA VAL A 593 35.03 -23.75 26.04
C VAL A 593 34.00 -24.71 26.55
N LYS A 594 33.80 -25.81 25.83
CA LYS A 594 32.87 -26.87 26.17
C LYS A 594 33.63 -28.08 26.69
N ILE A 595 33.26 -28.54 27.88
CA ILE A 595 33.76 -29.77 28.49
C ILE A 595 32.56 -30.65 28.78
N ARG A 596 32.53 -31.84 28.19
CA ARG A 596 31.36 -32.74 28.13
C ARG A 596 30.15 -32.00 27.55
N SER A 597 29.11 -31.84 28.35
CA SER A 597 27.85 -31.21 27.93
C SER A 597 27.78 -29.71 28.25
N GLY A 598 28.71 -29.17 29.04
CA GLY A 598 28.62 -27.81 29.57
C GLY A 598 29.67 -26.85 29.01
N TRP A 599 29.27 -25.60 28.86
CA TRP A 599 30.09 -24.45 28.45
C TRP A 599 30.57 -23.69 29.69
N GLY A 600 31.84 -23.30 29.66
CA GLY A 600 32.49 -22.43 30.64
C GLY A 600 33.46 -21.49 29.93
N PHE A 601 34.35 -20.84 30.67
CA PHE A 601 35.30 -19.89 30.10
C PHE A 601 36.70 -20.04 30.68
N ILE A 602 37.70 -19.95 29.79
CA ILE A 602 39.11 -19.90 30.15
C ILE A 602 39.70 -18.54 29.81
N ASP A 603 40.74 -18.15 30.55
CA ASP A 603 41.60 -17.04 30.16
C ASP A 603 42.72 -17.50 29.19
N ARG A 604 43.55 -16.56 28.72
CA ARG A 604 44.67 -16.84 27.80
C ARG A 604 45.74 -17.78 28.36
N ARG A 605 45.76 -18.01 29.68
CA ARG A 605 46.69 -18.92 30.36
C ARG A 605 46.06 -20.29 30.59
N GLU A 606 44.93 -20.57 29.94
CA GLU A 606 44.13 -21.79 30.11
C GLU A 606 43.57 -21.94 31.53
N VAL A 607 43.53 -20.87 32.33
CA VAL A 607 42.92 -20.92 33.66
C VAL A 607 41.41 -20.89 33.49
N LEU A 608 40.74 -21.93 33.98
CA LEU A 608 39.28 -22.00 34.00
C LEU A 608 38.72 -20.94 34.95
N ARG A 609 38.21 -19.85 34.40
CA ARG A 609 37.61 -18.72 35.14
C ARG A 609 36.16 -18.95 35.47
N VAL A 610 35.44 -19.61 34.56
CA VAL A 610 34.03 -19.95 34.74
C VAL A 610 33.85 -21.44 34.47
N GLN A 611 33.33 -22.17 35.45
CA GLN A 611 33.15 -23.62 35.36
C GLN A 611 32.16 -24.01 34.25
N PRO A 612 32.37 -25.16 33.56
CA PRO A 612 31.62 -25.54 32.37
C PRO A 612 30.28 -26.21 32.70
N TYR A 613 29.32 -25.46 33.22
CA TYR A 613 27.98 -25.98 33.57
C TYR A 613 26.83 -25.34 32.77
N PHE A 614 27.11 -24.41 31.85
CA PHE A 614 26.09 -23.75 31.04
C PHE A 614 25.74 -24.57 29.80
N THR A 615 24.46 -24.60 29.41
CA THR A 615 24.05 -25.29 28.17
C THR A 615 24.26 -24.43 26.93
N LYS A 616 24.34 -23.11 27.10
CA LYS A 616 24.64 -22.13 26.04
C LYS A 616 25.32 -20.90 26.66
N VAL A 617 26.22 -20.27 25.93
CA VAL A 617 26.86 -19.00 26.30
C VAL A 617 26.99 -18.11 25.07
N SER A 618 27.06 -16.79 25.26
CA SER A 618 27.50 -15.82 24.27
C SER A 618 28.95 -15.42 24.54
N ASP A 619 29.59 -14.77 23.56
CA ASP A 619 30.89 -14.13 23.79
C ASP A 619 30.76 -13.01 24.84
N PHE A 620 31.88 -12.68 25.47
CA PHE A 620 31.96 -11.53 26.37
C PHE A 620 31.91 -10.23 25.56
N LYS A 621 31.08 -9.29 26.02
CA LYS A 621 30.99 -7.92 25.52
C LYS A 621 30.74 -6.96 26.68
N ASN A 622 31.54 -5.90 26.78
CA ASN A 622 31.58 -4.98 27.91
C ASN A 622 31.71 -5.70 29.27
N GLY A 623 32.49 -6.78 29.32
CA GLY A 623 32.71 -7.58 30.52
C GLY A 623 31.55 -8.48 30.94
N LEU A 624 30.50 -8.62 30.12
CA LEU A 624 29.31 -9.43 30.40
C LEU A 624 29.10 -10.51 29.33
N SER A 625 28.54 -11.65 29.74
CA SER A 625 28.12 -12.73 28.83
C SER A 625 26.73 -13.22 29.19
N VAL A 626 25.89 -13.47 28.18
CA VAL A 626 24.57 -14.10 28.33
C VAL A 626 24.77 -15.61 28.37
N VAL A 627 24.22 -16.26 29.39
CA VAL A 627 24.39 -17.69 29.64
C VAL A 627 23.05 -18.38 29.85
N LYS A 628 22.98 -19.67 29.52
CA LYS A 628 21.81 -20.52 29.74
C LYS A 628 22.15 -21.63 30.72
N TYR A 629 21.43 -21.69 31.84
CA TYR A 629 21.59 -22.71 32.87
C TYR A 629 20.23 -23.32 33.20
N LYS A 630 20.14 -24.66 33.27
CA LYS A 630 18.90 -25.39 33.56
C LYS A 630 17.67 -24.91 32.76
N GLY A 631 17.89 -24.57 31.48
CA GLY A 631 16.82 -24.13 30.58
C GLY A 631 16.51 -22.63 30.60
N LYS A 632 17.07 -21.85 31.54
CA LYS A 632 16.81 -20.42 31.71
C LYS A 632 18.05 -19.57 31.42
N PHE A 633 17.84 -18.32 31.01
CA PHE A 633 18.88 -17.37 30.66
C PHE A 633 19.20 -16.42 31.82
N GLY A 634 20.47 -16.06 31.94
CA GLY A 634 21.03 -15.07 32.87
C GLY A 634 22.22 -14.34 32.25
N VAL A 635 22.82 -13.42 32.99
CA VAL A 635 24.00 -12.66 32.59
C VAL A 635 25.06 -12.77 33.67
N ILE A 636 26.29 -13.11 33.29
CA ILE A 636 27.43 -13.22 34.21
C ILE A 636 28.52 -12.22 33.84
N ASP A 637 29.36 -11.88 34.83
CA ASP A 637 30.64 -11.22 34.58
C ASP A 637 31.78 -12.23 34.30
N LYS A 638 32.99 -11.71 34.01
CA LYS A 638 34.18 -12.52 33.72
C LYS A 638 34.63 -13.44 34.87
N THR A 639 34.15 -13.21 36.09
CA THR A 639 34.43 -14.08 37.25
C THR A 639 33.40 -15.20 37.40
N GLY A 640 32.35 -15.22 36.57
CA GLY A 640 31.27 -16.20 36.62
C GLY A 640 30.15 -15.82 37.59
N ASN A 641 30.21 -14.64 38.22
CA ASN A 641 29.17 -14.16 39.11
C ASN A 641 27.98 -13.63 38.29
N TYR A 642 26.76 -14.00 38.66
CA TYR A 642 25.56 -13.49 38.02
C TYR A 642 25.40 -12.00 38.30
N LYS A 643 25.23 -11.21 37.24
CA LYS A 643 24.64 -9.87 37.29
C LYS A 643 23.13 -9.91 37.09
N ILE A 644 22.66 -10.91 36.34
CA ILE A 644 21.24 -11.25 36.20
C ILE A 644 21.12 -12.76 36.38
N GLU A 645 20.40 -13.20 37.42
CA GLU A 645 20.17 -14.62 37.71
C GLU A 645 19.53 -15.36 36.54
N ALA A 646 19.93 -16.63 36.34
CA ALA A 646 19.43 -17.49 35.28
C ALA A 646 17.98 -17.97 35.52
N THR A 647 17.03 -17.05 35.42
CA THR A 647 15.59 -17.30 35.69
C THR A 647 14.67 -16.88 34.54
N TYR A 648 15.22 -16.33 33.46
CA TYR A 648 14.47 -15.79 32.33
C TYR A 648 14.30 -16.83 31.21
N ASP A 649 13.22 -16.72 30.46
CA ASP A 649 12.96 -17.60 29.30
C ASP A 649 13.84 -17.20 28.11
N GLU A 650 14.19 -15.92 28.03
CA GLU A 650 14.98 -15.33 26.94
C GLU A 650 15.66 -14.04 27.44
N ILE A 651 16.90 -13.80 26.97
CA ILE A 651 17.61 -12.53 27.14
C ILE A 651 18.21 -12.13 25.79
N LEU A 652 17.89 -10.92 25.31
CA LEU A 652 18.41 -10.35 24.08
C LEU A 652 19.21 -9.08 24.40
N PHE A 653 20.33 -8.85 23.72
CA PHE A 653 21.10 -7.62 23.86
C PHE A 653 20.93 -6.74 22.60
N SER A 654 20.35 -5.56 22.74
CA SER A 654 20.08 -4.63 21.64
C SER A 654 20.14 -3.18 22.13
N ASN A 655 20.64 -2.27 21.28
CA ASN A 655 20.79 -0.84 21.60
C ASN A 655 21.42 -0.57 22.98
N SER A 656 22.45 -1.35 23.33
CA SER A 656 23.17 -1.29 24.62
C SER A 656 22.31 -1.60 25.86
N MET A 657 21.22 -2.34 25.71
CA MET A 657 20.34 -2.79 26.80
C MET A 657 20.03 -4.29 26.66
N PHE A 658 19.66 -4.93 27.78
CA PHE A 658 19.18 -6.31 27.79
C PHE A 658 17.66 -6.32 27.87
N LEU A 659 17.00 -6.93 26.88
CA LEU A 659 15.57 -7.24 26.94
C LEU A 659 15.41 -8.60 27.63
N LEU A 660 14.57 -8.62 28.67
CA LEU A 660 14.41 -9.76 29.56
C LEU A 660 13.00 -10.33 29.38
N ARG A 661 12.87 -11.59 28.97
CA ARG A 661 11.55 -12.23 28.84
C ARG A 661 11.32 -13.26 29.93
N LYS A 662 10.16 -13.19 30.58
CA LYS A 662 9.71 -14.20 31.53
C LYS A 662 8.20 -14.33 31.47
N ASN A 663 7.67 -15.55 31.34
CA ASN A 663 6.23 -15.82 31.28
C ASN A 663 5.50 -14.98 30.21
N ASN A 664 6.07 -14.89 29.01
CA ASN A 664 5.57 -14.05 27.90
C ASN A 664 5.48 -12.54 28.17
N GLN A 665 6.12 -12.05 29.24
CA GLN A 665 6.22 -10.63 29.53
C GLN A 665 7.67 -10.15 29.41
N TRP A 666 7.82 -8.90 29.00
CA TRP A 666 9.10 -8.25 28.80
C TRP A 666 9.44 -7.30 29.93
N GLY A 667 10.74 -7.24 30.24
CA GLY A 667 11.42 -6.27 31.08
C GLY A 667 12.71 -5.81 30.41
N VAL A 668 13.45 -4.91 31.05
CA VAL A 668 14.68 -4.35 30.49
C VAL A 668 15.73 -4.10 31.56
N ALA A 669 16.99 -4.36 31.24
CA ALA A 669 18.15 -3.98 32.04
C ALA A 669 19.11 -3.11 31.20
N ASN A 670 19.86 -2.23 31.87
CA ASN A 670 20.84 -1.38 31.20
C ASN A 670 22.12 -2.15 30.79
N ALA A 671 23.06 -1.48 30.11
CA ALA A 671 24.33 -2.07 29.68
C ALA A 671 25.16 -2.69 30.81
N ALA A 672 25.00 -2.24 32.06
CA ALA A 672 25.67 -2.77 33.24
C ALA A 672 24.92 -3.96 33.88
N ALA A 673 23.93 -4.53 33.17
CA ALA A 673 23.07 -5.60 33.63
C ALA A 673 22.27 -5.27 34.91
N LYS A 674 22.05 -3.98 35.20
CA LYS A 674 21.12 -3.54 36.24
C LYS A 674 19.70 -3.53 35.67
N VAL A 675 18.80 -4.32 36.26
CA VAL A 675 17.38 -4.35 35.88
C VAL A 675 16.76 -2.98 36.12
N ILE A 676 16.17 -2.40 35.07
CA ILE A 676 15.45 -1.13 35.07
C ILE A 676 13.95 -1.40 35.21
N LEU A 677 13.43 -2.31 34.38
CA LEU A 677 12.04 -2.77 34.45
C LEU A 677 12.02 -4.29 34.58
N TYR A 678 11.32 -4.80 35.59
CA TYR A 678 11.07 -6.23 35.69
C TYR A 678 10.04 -6.67 34.64
N PRO A 679 10.07 -7.95 34.21
CA PRO A 679 9.05 -8.50 33.32
C PRO A 679 7.63 -8.25 33.85
N GLY A 680 6.86 -7.50 33.07
CA GLY A 680 5.49 -7.11 33.43
C GLY A 680 4.75 -6.36 32.32
N TYR A 681 5.33 -6.34 31.13
CA TYR A 681 4.87 -5.61 29.95
C TYR A 681 4.63 -6.59 28.80
N GLU A 682 3.59 -6.33 28.02
CA GLU A 682 3.23 -7.13 26.84
C GLU A 682 4.28 -6.95 25.75
N GLU A 683 4.76 -5.72 25.56
CA GLU A 683 5.76 -5.33 24.56
C GLU A 683 6.70 -4.25 25.13
N ILE A 684 7.96 -4.26 24.69
CA ILE A 684 8.96 -3.22 24.95
C ILE A 684 9.68 -2.90 23.63
N SER A 685 9.82 -1.62 23.32
CA SER A 685 10.60 -1.10 22.19
C SER A 685 11.60 -0.06 22.67
N LEU A 686 12.81 -0.10 22.10
CA LEU A 686 13.90 0.83 22.42
C LEU A 686 14.00 1.86 21.28
N ALA A 687 13.70 3.12 21.58
CA ALA A 687 13.54 4.18 20.59
C ALA A 687 14.37 5.42 20.98
N GLY A 688 15.56 5.56 20.39
CA GLY A 688 16.49 6.65 20.71
C GLY A 688 16.92 6.65 22.19
N ASN A 689 16.46 7.66 22.94
CA ASN A 689 16.69 7.79 24.38
C ASN A 689 15.54 7.29 25.26
N TYR A 690 14.54 6.65 24.66
CA TYR A 690 13.32 6.24 25.36
C TYR A 690 13.08 4.74 25.28
N ILE A 691 12.31 4.27 26.26
CA ILE A 691 11.77 2.93 26.34
C ILE A 691 10.26 3.06 26.20
N ILE A 692 9.70 2.52 25.12
CA ILE A 692 8.27 2.47 24.89
C ILE A 692 7.77 1.13 25.38
N VAL A 693 6.85 1.13 26.34
CA VAL A 693 6.33 -0.10 26.96
C VAL A 693 4.82 -0.18 26.77
N LYS A 694 4.30 -1.39 26.55
CA LYS A 694 2.87 -1.66 26.42
C LYS A 694 2.36 -2.50 27.56
N LYS A 695 1.28 -2.05 28.22
CA LYS A 695 0.61 -2.77 29.30
C LYS A 695 -0.89 -2.46 29.27
N TYR A 696 -1.73 -3.49 29.36
CA TYR A 696 -3.19 -3.38 29.25
C TYR A 696 -3.60 -2.67 27.94
N SER A 697 -2.95 -3.02 26.83
CA SER A 697 -3.17 -2.39 25.51
C SER A 697 -2.91 -0.87 25.44
N LYS A 698 -2.22 -0.30 26.43
CA LYS A 698 -1.79 1.11 26.43
C LYS A 698 -0.27 1.21 26.41
N HIS A 699 0.23 2.16 25.63
CA HIS A 699 1.63 2.51 25.52
C HIS A 699 1.99 3.60 26.52
N LYS A 700 3.17 3.46 27.12
CA LYS A 700 3.84 4.47 27.94
C LYS A 700 5.24 4.71 27.39
N VAL A 701 5.72 5.94 27.52
CA VAL A 701 7.10 6.31 27.19
C VAL A 701 7.85 6.59 28.47
N LEU A 702 8.98 5.91 28.62
CA LEU A 702 9.88 6.04 29.75
C LEU A 702 11.25 6.51 29.26
N ASP A 703 12.02 7.15 30.13
CA ASP A 703 13.45 7.36 29.90
C ASP A 703 14.25 6.05 30.06
N LYS A 704 15.56 6.08 29.81
CA LYS A 704 16.45 4.91 29.97
C LYS A 704 16.61 4.45 31.42
N GLN A 705 16.15 5.23 32.39
CA GLN A 705 16.15 4.94 33.82
C GLN A 705 14.79 4.38 34.28
N GLY A 706 13.80 4.30 33.40
CA GLY A 706 12.47 3.77 33.66
C GLY A 706 11.48 4.81 34.21
N ASN A 707 11.83 6.09 34.28
CA ASN A 707 10.92 7.14 34.72
C ASN A 707 9.97 7.55 33.58
N PRO A 708 8.72 7.93 33.86
CA PRO A 708 7.81 8.44 32.84
C PRO A 708 8.39 9.66 32.12
N ALA A 709 8.62 9.52 30.81
CA ALA A 709 8.99 10.64 29.95
C ALA A 709 7.76 11.41 29.46
N LEU A 710 6.63 10.71 29.31
CA LEU A 710 5.32 11.29 29.01
C LEU A 710 4.34 11.01 30.15
N ASN A 711 3.51 12.00 30.49
CA ASN A 711 2.51 11.89 31.57
C ASN A 711 1.29 11.04 31.18
N HIS A 712 0.98 10.94 29.88
CA HIS A 712 -0.21 10.26 29.38
C HIS A 712 0.11 8.86 28.82
N GLN A 713 -0.89 7.99 28.82
CA GLN A 713 -0.83 6.68 28.18
C GLN A 713 -1.69 6.71 26.92
N PHE A 714 -1.23 6.07 25.86
CA PHE A 714 -1.86 6.13 24.55
C PHE A 714 -2.26 4.74 24.07
N ASP A 715 -3.31 4.62 23.28
CA ASP A 715 -3.63 3.37 22.58
C ASP A 715 -2.55 3.04 21.56
N GLU A 716 -2.01 4.06 20.88
CA GLU A 716 -0.95 3.93 19.89
C GLU A 716 0.08 5.04 20.07
N ILE A 717 1.33 4.76 19.73
CA ILE A 717 2.39 5.77 19.76
C ILE A 717 3.38 5.60 18.61
N ILE A 718 3.76 6.72 18.02
CA ILE A 718 4.72 6.82 16.93
C ILE A 718 5.83 7.77 17.39
N TYR A 719 7.09 7.43 17.13
CA TYR A 719 8.24 8.25 17.49
C TYR A 719 9.07 8.59 16.24
N ASN A 720 9.36 9.87 16.04
CA ASN A 720 10.31 10.36 15.05
C ASN A 720 11.65 10.64 15.75
N THR A 721 12.67 9.83 15.43
CA THR A 721 14.01 9.91 16.02
C THR A 721 14.79 11.17 15.63
N GLU A 722 14.61 11.66 14.41
CA GLU A 722 15.35 12.81 13.88
C GLU A 722 14.95 14.13 14.55
N ARG A 723 13.65 14.27 14.85
CA ARG A 723 13.09 15.47 15.50
C ARG A 723 12.85 15.32 16.99
N ASN A 724 13.04 14.11 17.52
CA ASN A 724 12.67 13.78 18.89
C ASN A 724 11.19 14.04 19.21
N LEU A 725 10.28 13.75 18.27
CA LEU A 725 8.84 14.01 18.41
C LEU A 725 8.05 12.72 18.59
N PHE A 726 6.99 12.80 19.39
CA PHE A 726 6.01 11.72 19.53
C PHE A 726 4.67 12.11 18.95
N ILE A 727 3.96 11.13 18.40
CA ILE A 727 2.53 11.21 18.11
C ILE A 727 1.84 10.13 18.94
N GLY A 728 1.00 10.52 19.89
CA GLY A 728 0.22 9.62 20.74
C GLY A 728 -1.26 9.66 20.38
N ALA A 729 -1.89 8.49 20.19
CA ALA A 729 -3.31 8.37 19.89
C ALA A 729 -4.12 7.89 21.09
N SER A 730 -5.26 8.53 21.33
CA SER A 730 -6.29 8.09 22.28
C SER A 730 -7.58 7.77 21.52
N LYS A 731 -7.95 6.49 21.51
CA LYS A 731 -9.11 6.00 20.77
C LYS A 731 -10.41 6.45 21.43
N ALA A 732 -11.28 7.05 20.63
CA ALA A 732 -12.58 7.49 21.07
C ALA A 732 -13.49 6.28 21.32
N LYS A 733 -14.39 6.43 22.30
CA LYS A 733 -15.39 5.40 22.61
C LYS A 733 -16.71 5.72 21.91
N ARG A 734 -17.33 4.67 21.35
CA ARG A 734 -18.69 4.72 20.82
C ARG A 734 -19.68 5.03 21.95
N LYS A 735 -20.64 5.91 21.69
CA LYS A 735 -21.72 6.28 22.62
C LYS A 735 -23.08 5.97 22.03
N GLN A 736 -24.02 5.56 22.87
CA GLN A 736 -25.43 5.38 22.49
C GLN A 736 -26.24 6.60 22.91
N VAL A 737 -27.13 7.06 22.04
CA VAL A 737 -28.08 8.15 22.33
C VAL A 737 -29.45 7.82 21.75
N PHE A 738 -30.51 8.15 22.48
CA PHE A 738 -31.87 8.00 21.97
C PHE A 738 -32.26 9.17 21.05
N LEU A 739 -32.90 8.87 19.92
CA LEU A 739 -33.36 9.92 19.00
C LEU A 739 -34.33 10.90 19.67
N THR A 740 -35.19 10.40 20.57
CA THR A 740 -36.13 11.22 21.34
C THR A 740 -35.45 12.25 22.22
N ASP A 741 -34.27 11.94 22.76
CA ASP A 741 -33.47 12.84 23.57
C ASP A 741 -32.79 13.92 22.71
N LEU A 742 -32.25 13.54 21.54
CA LEU A 742 -31.68 14.49 20.58
C LEU A 742 -32.72 15.49 20.07
N LEU A 743 -33.93 15.02 19.77
CA LEU A 743 -35.03 15.88 19.31
C LEU A 743 -35.45 16.92 20.37
N LYS A 744 -35.27 16.60 21.65
CA LYS A 744 -35.46 17.49 22.80
C LYS A 744 -34.24 18.39 23.09
N GLY A 745 -33.18 18.30 22.29
CA GLY A 745 -31.97 19.13 22.40
C GLY A 745 -30.90 18.60 23.35
N LYS A 746 -30.99 17.36 23.83
CA LYS A 746 -29.91 16.75 24.62
C LYS A 746 -28.73 16.39 23.70
N THR A 747 -27.51 16.43 24.22
CA THR A 747 -26.29 16.10 23.47
C THR A 747 -25.65 14.77 23.93
N PRO A 748 -24.95 14.04 23.04
CA PRO A 748 -24.28 12.75 23.34
C PRO A 748 -23.11 12.76 24.33
#